data_AF-X6NCT0-F1
#
_entry.id   AF-X6NCT0-F1
#
_cell.length_a   1.000
_cell.length_b   1.000
_cell.length_c   1.000
_cell.angle_alpha   90.00
_cell.angle_beta   90.00
_cell.angle_gamma   90.00
#
_symmetry.space_group_name_H-M   'P 1'
#
loop_
_entity.id
_entity.type
_entity.pdbx_description
1 polymer ?
#
loop_
_entity_poly.entity_id
_entity_poly.type
_entity_poly.pdbx_seq_one_letter_code
_entity_poly.pdbx_strand_id
1 'polypeptide(L)'
;VAVQYAWNLPALADRLELTETDLREALYKYTKNRDLKDKSIRTYLPQVGGLTCYFFGDPRKIRDKKCEVAVRVHDECNGSDVFGTDICTCRPYLVFGLQSCIECAQRGGVGLIVYFRKEGRSLGEVTKFRVYNARKNQSGGDSAETYFYQTESIAGIRDARFQNMMGDVLNWLGIERIDWLLSMSNEKYDGIVSAGIRVQQRVPLPNMYVPKHALVEISAKVMSGYVVVFLKKKKKIKQLCIQYHAEEMKGDELIEELRLLQTVRKQSVRMYEMAKKDELQYFGVNPDKIEGCAKEVVACIKKHYPDLKVPMHSRFRHFDSKVIDNLRKKWALHEVDRELRLVKHFLEWFNQIHIYIFIHTLLCIHLIEQTRRLIDLTFVSVLLDAGAGDDWKYVDRHQRTWTRSEGIGAASLQMFLDGMFSSDEALKTRVNSRGLQKLTVQELKVGFQASKSNPMIGLDGRAGLLKRLAKALEKFPEYFGHEVSKFVNDFFNHSNLLDFVLSKANQDKVVSLRVLWQALVIGLEPIWPQRVSRVRNGDVWSHNHLKIIGKPGSDMVPFHKLIQWLCYSIVEEFTTYGIKFEHLDDLTCLPEYRNGGLLIDTGVIVIKDTVDTDMTYHVGSELIVEWRALTVALIDEIADHVRKQLGKTKAEFPMSQVLEGGTWRAGRELAFKLRPSGAPPIKIRSDGTVF
;
A
#
# COMPACT_ATOMS: atom_id res chain seq x y z
N VAL A 1 33.94 6.49 7.11
CA VAL A 1 34.62 7.79 7.34
C VAL A 1 34.31 8.24 8.75
N ALA A 2 35.31 8.39 9.62
CA ALA A 2 35.13 8.95 10.96
C ALA A 2 35.25 10.47 10.90
N VAL A 3 34.36 11.19 11.58
CA VAL A 3 34.30 12.65 11.57
C VAL A 3 34.23 13.16 13.00
N GLN A 4 35.07 14.15 13.32
CA GLN A 4 35.05 14.86 14.59
C GLN A 4 34.69 16.33 14.32
N TYR A 5 33.75 16.87 15.08
CA TYR A 5 33.36 18.28 14.95
C TYR A 5 34.39 19.19 15.62
N ALA A 6 34.78 20.25 14.93
CA ALA A 6 35.44 21.41 15.53
C ALA A 6 34.46 22.58 15.47
N TRP A 7 34.24 23.26 16.59
CA TRP A 7 33.30 24.37 16.69
C TRP A 7 34.02 25.70 16.57
N ASN A 8 33.58 26.55 15.65
CA ASN A 8 33.89 27.97 15.70
C ASN A 8 32.98 28.61 16.76
N LEU A 9 33.55 28.99 17.91
CA LEU A 9 32.79 29.44 19.07
C LEU A 9 31.94 30.69 18.80
N PRO A 10 32.46 31.76 18.13
CA PRO A 10 31.63 32.88 17.71
C PRO A 10 30.45 32.48 16.82
N ALA A 11 30.71 31.76 15.72
CA ALA A 11 29.66 31.38 14.78
C ALA A 11 28.64 30.40 15.38
N LEU A 12 29.07 29.53 16.29
CA LEU A 12 28.18 28.65 17.04
C LEU A 12 27.31 29.45 18.02
N ALA A 13 27.85 30.45 18.69
CA ALA A 13 27.08 31.33 19.58
C ALA A 13 25.98 32.06 18.79
N ASP A 14 26.32 32.64 17.64
CA ASP A 14 25.36 33.28 16.73
C ASP A 14 24.28 32.31 16.28
N ARG A 15 24.66 31.09 15.85
CA ARG A 15 23.70 30.04 15.43
C ARG A 15 22.78 29.57 16.56
N LEU A 16 23.22 29.67 17.81
CA LEU A 16 22.45 29.29 19.00
C LEU A 16 21.66 30.45 19.61
N GLU A 17 21.73 31.65 19.02
CA GLU A 17 21.13 32.87 19.56
C GLU A 17 21.63 33.19 20.98
N LEU A 18 22.92 32.93 21.24
CA LEU A 18 23.60 33.21 22.50
C LEU A 18 24.72 34.23 22.30
N THR A 19 25.12 34.94 23.35
CA THR A 19 26.39 35.67 23.29
C THR A 19 27.57 34.70 23.34
N GLU A 20 28.68 35.03 22.69
CA GLU A 20 29.89 34.20 22.75
C GLU A 20 30.36 33.98 24.19
N THR A 21 30.22 34.99 25.05
CA THR A 21 30.56 34.90 26.47
C THR A 21 29.70 33.84 27.17
N ASP A 22 28.37 33.85 26.99
CA ASP A 22 27.46 32.90 27.64
C ASP A 22 27.75 31.46 27.19
N LEU A 23 28.01 31.26 25.89
CA LEU A 23 28.37 29.94 25.36
C LEU A 23 29.67 29.43 25.99
N ARG A 24 30.71 30.26 26.06
CA ARG A 24 32.00 29.90 26.66
C ARG A 24 31.88 29.62 28.14
N GLU A 25 31.12 30.42 28.88
CA GLU A 25 30.89 30.20 30.31
C GLU A 25 30.13 28.90 30.58
N ALA A 26 29.11 28.60 29.77
CA ALA A 26 28.38 27.33 29.86
C ALA A 26 29.32 26.14 29.59
N LEU A 27 30.13 26.20 28.52
CA LEU A 27 31.11 25.15 28.21
C LEU A 27 32.16 25.01 29.33
N TYR A 28 32.68 26.11 29.86
CA TYR A 28 33.64 26.11 30.97
C TYR A 28 33.05 25.47 32.23
N LYS A 29 31.79 25.78 32.54
CA LYS A 29 31.10 25.25 33.73
C LYS A 29 31.12 23.72 33.75
N TYR A 30 30.89 23.07 32.61
CA TYR A 30 30.83 21.61 32.49
C TYR A 30 32.18 20.94 32.23
N THR A 31 33.06 21.56 31.46
CA THR A 31 34.33 20.94 31.02
C THR A 31 35.50 21.28 31.93
N LYS A 32 35.39 22.36 32.70
CA LYS A 32 36.47 22.99 33.47
C LYS A 32 37.71 23.34 32.63
N ASN A 33 37.57 23.41 31.30
CA ASN A 33 38.65 23.76 30.40
C ASN A 33 38.93 25.27 30.45
N ARG A 34 40.05 25.67 31.05
CA ARG A 34 40.44 27.07 31.24
C ARG A 34 40.60 27.84 29.93
N ASP A 35 40.94 27.15 28.83
CA ASP A 35 41.16 27.75 27.51
C ASP A 35 39.88 28.39 26.96
N LEU A 36 38.70 27.95 27.40
CA LEU A 36 37.42 28.54 26.99
C LEU A 36 37.26 30.01 27.46
N LYS A 37 38.03 30.44 28.46
CA LYS A 37 38.07 31.84 28.93
C LYS A 37 38.91 32.75 28.03
N ASP A 38 39.79 32.18 27.21
CA ASP A 38 40.58 32.95 26.27
C ASP A 38 39.78 33.18 24.97
N LYS A 39 39.38 34.45 24.74
CA LYS A 39 38.65 34.85 23.53
C LYS A 39 39.51 34.86 22.26
N SER A 40 40.84 34.75 22.38
CA SER A 40 41.72 34.57 21.22
C SER A 40 41.52 33.18 20.57
N ILE A 41 41.11 32.18 21.35
CA ILE A 41 40.84 30.82 20.88
C ILE A 41 39.44 30.77 20.27
N ARG A 42 39.37 30.79 18.94
CA ARG A 42 38.08 30.77 18.20
C ARG A 42 37.55 29.38 17.93
N THR A 43 38.39 28.35 17.98
CA THR A 43 38.02 26.97 17.66
C THR A 43 38.08 26.09 18.89
N TYR A 44 37.04 25.29 19.10
CA TYR A 44 36.95 24.36 20.21
C TYR A 44 36.66 22.96 19.71
N LEU A 45 37.43 21.99 20.19
CA LEU A 45 37.19 20.57 19.95
C LEU A 45 36.40 20.01 21.14
N PRO A 46 35.08 19.89 21.06
CA PRO A 46 34.29 19.37 22.16
C PRO A 46 34.65 17.91 22.45
N GLN A 47 34.70 17.57 23.74
CA GLN A 47 34.80 16.18 24.22
C GLN A 47 33.45 15.45 24.10
N VAL A 48 32.79 15.59 22.96
CA VAL A 48 31.60 14.82 22.60
C VAL A 48 32.01 13.75 21.59
N GLY A 49 31.31 12.61 21.61
CA GLY A 49 31.51 11.57 20.62
C GLY A 49 31.32 12.14 19.21
N GLY A 50 32.27 11.87 18.32
CA GLY A 50 32.15 12.20 16.90
C GLY A 50 31.05 11.38 16.20
N LEU A 51 31.16 11.26 14.89
CA LEU A 51 30.26 10.42 14.10
C LEU A 51 31.03 9.56 13.11
N THR A 52 30.37 8.53 12.61
CA THR A 52 30.89 7.72 11.50
C THR A 52 29.89 7.71 10.35
N CYS A 53 30.36 8.09 9.16
CA CYS A 53 29.64 7.94 7.92
C CYS A 53 29.99 6.60 7.26
N TYR A 54 28.98 5.75 7.09
CA TYR A 54 29.06 4.49 6.34
C TYR A 54 28.43 4.68 4.97
N PHE A 55 29.21 4.47 3.92
CA PHE A 55 28.78 4.60 2.54
C PHE A 55 28.51 3.24 1.93
N PHE A 56 27.47 3.18 1.11
CA PHE A 56 27.09 2.03 0.30
C PHE A 56 27.04 2.49 -1.16
N GLY A 57 27.79 1.83 -2.04
CA GLY A 57 27.96 2.27 -3.43
C GLY A 57 29.18 3.18 -3.61
N ASP A 58 29.20 3.96 -4.70
CA ASP A 58 30.32 4.84 -5.04
C ASP A 58 30.16 6.22 -4.38
N PRO A 59 30.93 6.56 -3.33
CA PRO A 59 30.78 7.82 -2.60
C PRO A 59 31.06 9.05 -3.48
N ARG A 60 31.76 8.92 -4.62
CA ARG A 60 32.01 10.03 -5.55
C ARG A 60 30.73 10.54 -6.21
N LYS A 61 29.68 9.72 -6.26
CA LYS A 61 28.38 10.07 -6.85
C LYS A 61 27.44 10.81 -5.90
N ILE A 62 27.79 10.95 -4.61
CA ILE A 62 26.86 11.49 -3.61
C ILE A 62 26.45 12.96 -3.85
N ARG A 63 27.22 13.67 -4.69
CA ARG A 63 26.94 15.06 -5.11
C ARG A 63 26.22 15.15 -6.47
N ASP A 64 26.11 14.05 -7.19
CA ASP A 64 25.48 14.03 -8.51
C ASP A 64 23.96 14.14 -8.37
N LYS A 65 23.37 15.17 -8.99
CA LYS A 65 21.93 15.43 -8.95
C LYS A 65 21.11 14.33 -9.64
N LYS A 66 21.71 13.50 -10.49
CA LYS A 66 21.04 12.36 -11.14
C LYS A 66 21.16 11.07 -10.33
N CYS A 67 21.98 11.05 -9.29
CA CYS A 67 22.18 9.89 -8.44
C CYS A 67 21.13 9.84 -7.33
N GLU A 68 20.54 8.66 -7.13
CA GLU A 68 19.61 8.39 -6.02
C GLU A 68 20.38 8.37 -4.69
N VAL A 69 19.91 9.07 -3.66
CA VAL A 69 20.55 9.16 -2.34
C VAL A 69 19.61 8.70 -1.23
N ALA A 70 19.96 7.59 -0.56
CA ALA A 70 19.27 7.10 0.62
C ALA A 70 20.06 7.42 1.89
N VAL A 71 19.43 8.04 2.90
CA VAL A 71 20.11 8.49 4.12
C VAL A 71 19.41 7.99 5.37
N ARG A 72 20.19 7.43 6.30
CA ARG A 72 19.79 7.20 7.69
C ARG A 72 20.70 7.97 8.63
N VAL A 73 20.13 8.95 9.32
CA VAL A 73 20.80 9.60 10.46
C VAL A 73 20.42 8.87 11.76
N HIS A 74 21.39 8.22 12.38
CA HIS A 74 21.22 7.35 13.53
C HIS A 74 21.92 7.91 14.76
N ASP A 75 21.22 7.92 15.90
CA ASP A 75 21.84 8.24 17.19
C ASP A 75 22.15 6.91 17.89
N GLU A 76 23.38 6.77 18.37
CA GLU A 76 23.90 5.59 19.06
C GLU A 76 22.97 5.11 20.17
N CYS A 77 22.78 3.79 20.21
CA CYS A 77 21.96 3.11 21.20
C CYS A 77 22.53 1.71 21.47
N ASN A 78 23.65 1.60 22.18
CA ASN A 78 24.37 0.35 22.50
C ASN A 78 23.46 -0.76 22.99
N GLY A 79 22.56 -0.44 23.93
CA GLY A 79 21.54 -1.38 24.42
C GLY A 79 20.76 -2.09 23.31
N SER A 80 20.43 -1.39 22.22
CA SER A 80 19.69 -1.95 21.09
C SER A 80 20.60 -2.38 19.96
N ASP A 81 21.50 -1.50 19.53
CA ASP A 81 22.37 -1.67 18.37
C ASP A 81 23.35 -2.84 18.56
N VAL A 82 23.89 -3.01 19.78
CA VAL A 82 24.88 -4.05 20.12
C VAL A 82 24.24 -5.19 20.90
N PHE A 83 23.54 -4.88 21.99
CA PHE A 83 22.99 -5.89 22.91
C PHE A 83 21.59 -6.38 22.54
N GLY A 84 21.00 -5.84 21.48
CA GLY A 84 19.78 -6.40 20.89
C GLY A 84 18.47 -6.12 21.63
N THR A 85 18.45 -5.22 22.63
CA THR A 85 17.22 -4.92 23.39
C THR A 85 16.06 -4.50 22.48
N ASP A 86 14.86 -4.89 22.89
CA ASP A 86 13.60 -4.69 22.17
C ASP A 86 12.70 -3.61 22.82
N ILE A 87 13.19 -2.90 23.83
CA ILE A 87 12.49 -1.80 24.50
C ILE A 87 12.43 -0.51 23.66
N CYS A 88 13.20 -0.44 22.58
CA CYS A 88 13.24 0.70 21.68
C CYS A 88 13.36 0.30 20.21
N THR A 89 13.18 1.27 19.31
CA THR A 89 13.22 1.05 17.85
C THR A 89 14.58 1.33 17.21
N CYS A 90 15.63 1.60 17.98
CA CYS A 90 16.93 2.03 17.44
C CYS A 90 17.55 1.01 16.49
N ARG A 91 17.83 -0.23 16.94
CA ARG A 91 18.39 -1.27 16.06
C ARG A 91 17.48 -1.62 14.87
N PRO A 92 16.16 -1.81 15.05
CA PRO A 92 15.26 -2.00 13.90
C PRO A 92 15.42 -0.94 12.81
N TYR A 93 15.48 0.33 13.18
CA TYR A 93 15.72 1.42 12.24
C TYR A 93 17.14 1.40 11.66
N LEU A 94 18.17 1.02 12.44
CA LEU A 94 19.53 0.91 11.93
C LEU A 94 19.63 -0.17 10.85
N VAL A 95 19.05 -1.36 11.11
CA VAL A 95 19.03 -2.49 10.17
C VAL A 95 18.21 -2.15 8.92
N PHE A 96 17.03 -1.56 9.09
CA PHE A 96 16.23 -1.07 7.97
C PHE A 96 16.96 0.01 7.16
N GLY A 97 17.68 0.88 7.87
CA GLY A 97 18.61 1.87 7.32
C GLY A 97 19.65 1.24 6.41
N LEU A 98 20.37 0.25 6.94
CA LEU A 98 21.40 -0.52 6.23
C LEU A 98 20.84 -1.18 4.98
N GLN A 99 19.73 -1.92 5.12
CA GLN A 99 19.10 -2.61 4.01
C GLN A 99 18.73 -1.63 2.88
N SER A 100 18.02 -0.54 3.21
CA SER A 100 17.58 0.44 2.21
C SER A 100 18.75 1.16 1.54
N CYS A 101 19.83 1.44 2.29
CA CYS A 101 21.06 2.02 1.75
C CYS A 101 21.78 1.06 0.79
N ILE A 102 21.85 -0.22 1.11
CA ILE A 102 22.40 -1.27 0.25
C ILE A 102 21.57 -1.41 -1.03
N GLU A 103 20.24 -1.45 -0.91
CA GLU A 103 19.33 -1.54 -2.06
C GLU A 103 19.47 -0.32 -2.99
N CYS A 104 19.63 0.88 -2.43
CA CYS A 104 19.92 2.10 -3.21
C CYS A 104 21.24 1.98 -3.96
N ALA A 105 22.30 1.52 -3.29
CA ALA A 105 23.61 1.30 -3.91
C ALA A 105 23.56 0.27 -5.07
N GLN A 106 22.79 -0.81 -4.90
CA GLN A 106 22.59 -1.83 -5.93
C GLN A 106 21.89 -1.30 -7.19
N ARG A 107 21.09 -0.23 -7.06
CA ARG A 107 20.46 0.48 -8.18
C ARG A 107 21.36 1.53 -8.84
N GLY A 108 22.62 1.62 -8.42
CA GLY A 108 23.57 2.62 -8.91
C GLY A 108 23.50 3.96 -8.17
N GLY A 109 22.69 4.05 -7.11
CA GLY A 109 22.62 5.16 -6.16
C GLY A 109 23.73 5.15 -5.12
N VAL A 110 23.59 5.98 -4.08
CA VAL A 110 24.46 6.03 -2.90
C VAL A 110 23.62 5.94 -1.63
N GLY A 111 23.91 4.93 -0.82
CA GLY A 111 23.39 4.82 0.53
C GLY A 111 24.35 5.44 1.54
N LEU A 112 23.83 6.16 2.53
CA LEU A 112 24.60 6.79 3.60
C LEU A 112 23.95 6.55 4.96
N ILE A 113 24.70 5.95 5.89
CA ILE A 113 24.36 5.99 7.31
C ILE A 113 25.30 6.94 8.03
N VAL A 114 24.72 7.92 8.71
CA VAL A 114 25.44 8.81 9.62
C VAL A 114 25.16 8.35 11.04
N TYR A 115 26.16 7.72 11.66
CA TYR A 115 26.06 7.19 13.03
C TYR A 115 26.66 8.19 14.03
N PHE A 116 25.79 8.92 14.73
CA PHE A 116 26.16 9.88 15.76
C PHE A 116 26.36 9.18 17.10
N ARG A 117 27.50 9.43 17.76
CA ARG A 117 27.81 8.88 19.08
C ARG A 117 27.14 9.68 20.20
N LYS A 118 25.80 9.64 20.22
CA LYS A 118 24.90 10.37 21.12
C LYS A 118 24.04 9.41 21.95
N GLU A 119 24.67 8.57 22.76
CA GLU A 119 23.98 7.58 23.58
C GLU A 119 22.97 8.20 24.56
N GLY A 120 21.82 7.55 24.72
CA GLY A 120 20.86 7.85 25.77
C GLY A 120 20.28 9.25 25.68
N ARG A 121 20.07 9.79 24.47
CA ARG A 121 19.66 11.19 24.27
C ARG A 121 20.70 12.21 24.75
N SER A 122 21.98 11.86 24.63
CA SER A 122 23.12 12.59 25.21
C SER A 122 23.20 12.55 26.75
N LEU A 123 22.40 11.71 27.42
CA LEU A 123 22.48 11.49 28.88
C LEU A 123 23.44 10.35 29.26
N GLY A 124 23.94 9.62 28.27
CA GLY A 124 24.84 8.48 28.46
C GLY A 124 24.13 7.17 28.82
N GLU A 125 24.90 6.09 28.73
CA GLU A 125 24.42 4.71 28.85
C GLU A 125 23.92 4.36 30.26
N VAL A 126 24.64 4.79 31.29
CA VAL A 126 24.30 4.52 32.71
C VAL A 126 22.94 5.11 33.06
N THR A 127 22.71 6.38 32.73
CA THR A 127 21.42 7.06 32.99
C THR A 127 20.28 6.36 32.27
N LYS A 128 20.49 5.97 31.02
CA LYS A 128 19.50 5.23 30.23
C LYS A 128 19.12 3.90 30.87
N PHE A 129 20.08 3.13 31.36
CA PHE A 129 19.78 1.85 32.03
C PHE A 129 19.03 2.06 33.35
N ARG A 130 19.38 3.09 34.12
CA ARG A 130 18.60 3.46 35.33
C ARG A 130 17.14 3.78 34.97
N VAL A 131 16.92 4.55 33.89
CA VAL A 131 15.57 4.86 33.39
C VAL A 131 14.83 3.61 32.92
N TYR A 132 15.49 2.71 32.20
CA TYR A 132 14.86 1.47 31.73
C TYR A 132 14.49 0.55 32.89
N ASN A 133 15.36 0.42 33.89
CA ASN A 133 15.08 -0.36 35.10
C ASN A 133 13.89 0.21 35.87
N ALA A 134 13.85 1.52 36.09
CA ALA A 134 12.75 2.19 36.78
C ALA A 134 11.41 2.04 36.02
N ARG A 135 11.44 2.18 34.69
CA ARG A 135 10.27 1.97 33.83
C ARG A 135 9.72 0.54 33.88
N LYS A 136 10.60 -0.46 33.90
CA LYS A 136 10.18 -1.88 33.91
C LYS A 136 9.68 -2.34 35.26
N ASN A 137 10.27 -1.84 36.35
CA ASN A 137 10.00 -2.33 37.71
C ASN A 137 9.04 -1.44 38.52
N GLN A 138 8.46 -0.40 37.92
CA GLN A 138 7.39 0.35 38.58
C GLN A 138 6.10 -0.48 38.71
N SER A 139 5.29 -0.19 39.72
CA SER A 139 3.98 -0.81 39.89
C SER A 139 3.10 -0.53 38.66
N GLY A 140 2.49 -1.57 38.09
CA GLY A 140 1.72 -1.49 36.84
C GLY A 140 2.54 -1.64 35.54
N GLY A 141 3.87 -1.78 35.63
CA GLY A 141 4.75 -2.05 34.49
C GLY A 141 5.04 -0.82 33.61
N ASP A 142 5.68 -1.05 32.46
CA ASP A 142 6.10 0.01 31.54
C ASP A 142 4.89 0.60 30.80
N SER A 143 4.65 1.90 30.94
CA SER A 143 3.50 2.60 30.34
C SER A 143 3.89 3.92 29.68
N ALA A 144 3.11 4.34 28.67
CA ALA A 144 3.42 5.55 27.91
C ALA A 144 3.23 6.83 28.75
N GLU A 145 2.26 6.80 29.68
CA GLU A 145 1.92 7.90 30.60
C GLU A 145 3.09 8.24 31.54
N THR A 146 3.76 7.21 32.06
CA THR A 146 4.86 7.35 33.02
C THR A 146 6.24 7.47 32.36
N TYR A 147 6.33 7.30 31.04
CA TYR A 147 7.59 7.23 30.29
C TYR A 147 8.52 8.44 30.53
N PHE A 148 8.00 9.67 30.38
CA PHE A 148 8.79 10.88 30.57
C PHE A 148 8.95 11.25 32.04
N TYR A 149 7.98 10.87 32.88
CA TYR A 149 8.09 11.05 34.33
C TYR A 149 9.31 10.29 34.88
N GLN A 150 9.52 9.03 34.47
CA GLN A 150 10.68 8.25 34.89
C GLN A 150 12.01 8.79 34.35
N THR A 151 11.98 9.41 33.16
CA THR A 151 13.18 10.08 32.62
C THR A 151 13.49 11.35 33.42
N GLU A 152 12.48 12.17 33.70
CA GLU A 152 12.60 13.42 34.46
C GLU A 152 12.99 13.17 35.93
N SER A 153 12.43 12.13 36.57
CA SER A 153 12.73 11.77 37.96
C SER A 153 14.19 11.33 38.18
N ILE A 154 14.80 10.74 37.15
CA ILE A 154 16.18 10.21 37.23
C ILE A 154 17.20 11.18 36.65
N ALA A 155 16.90 11.82 35.52
CA ALA A 155 17.83 12.67 34.79
C ALA A 155 17.65 14.17 35.09
N GLY A 156 16.58 14.57 35.79
CA GLY A 156 16.25 15.98 36.05
C GLY A 156 15.78 16.77 34.83
N ILE A 157 15.81 16.16 33.65
CA ILE A 157 15.38 16.73 32.37
C ILE A 157 14.72 15.64 31.51
N ARG A 158 13.79 16.05 30.63
CA ARG A 158 13.06 15.11 29.77
C ARG A 158 13.85 14.66 28.54
N ASP A 159 14.71 15.53 28.00
CA ASP A 159 15.53 15.28 26.82
C ASP A 159 16.69 16.28 26.74
N ALA A 160 17.89 15.80 26.39
CA ALA A 160 19.09 16.62 26.23
C ALA A 160 19.59 16.66 24.77
N ARG A 161 18.81 16.13 23.82
CA ARG A 161 19.22 16.05 22.42
C ARG A 161 19.21 17.42 21.77
N PHE A 162 20.28 17.67 21.01
CA PHE A 162 20.40 18.81 20.12
C PHE A 162 20.63 18.32 18.69
N GLN A 163 19.66 18.56 17.80
CA GLN A 163 19.64 18.02 16.44
C GLN A 163 19.87 19.05 15.34
N ASN A 164 19.96 20.34 15.66
CA ASN A 164 20.13 21.40 14.67
C ASN A 164 21.44 21.29 13.87
N MET A 165 22.45 20.57 14.40
CA MET A 165 23.72 20.28 13.71
C MET A 165 23.68 18.98 12.86
N MET A 166 22.55 18.27 12.78
CA MET A 166 22.49 17.00 12.04
C MET A 166 22.73 17.16 10.53
N GLY A 167 22.35 18.30 9.96
CA GLY A 167 22.59 18.62 8.55
C GLY A 167 24.06 18.94 8.22
N ASP A 168 24.89 19.27 9.20
CA ASP A 168 26.24 19.83 8.95
C ASP A 168 27.15 18.84 8.21
N VAL A 169 27.15 17.58 8.63
CA VAL A 169 27.91 16.52 7.95
C VAL A 169 27.36 16.24 6.54
N LEU A 170 26.06 16.36 6.34
CA LEU A 170 25.45 16.14 5.02
C LEU A 170 25.83 17.27 4.05
N ASN A 171 25.82 18.52 4.53
CA ASN A 171 26.31 19.68 3.78
C ASN A 171 27.81 19.58 3.49
N TRP A 172 28.63 19.14 4.46
CA TRP A 172 30.06 18.91 4.25
C TRP A 172 30.33 17.86 3.17
N LEU A 173 29.50 16.81 3.10
CA LEU A 173 29.52 15.82 2.02
C LEU A 173 29.03 16.38 0.68
N GLY A 174 28.37 17.54 0.67
CA GLY A 174 27.83 18.20 -0.52
C GLY A 174 26.43 17.69 -0.93
N ILE A 175 25.67 17.18 0.03
CA ILE A 175 24.32 16.66 -0.21
C ILE A 175 23.32 17.81 -0.21
N GLU A 176 22.72 18.10 -1.37
CA GLU A 176 21.65 19.10 -1.52
C GLU A 176 20.23 18.47 -1.51
N ARG A 177 20.15 17.16 -1.78
CA ARG A 177 18.90 16.39 -1.88
C ARG A 177 19.07 15.01 -1.27
N ILE A 178 18.05 14.57 -0.53
CA ILE A 178 17.90 13.20 -0.04
C ILE A 178 16.64 12.63 -0.69
N ASP A 179 16.80 11.56 -1.47
CA ASP A 179 15.68 10.88 -2.09
C ASP A 179 14.93 10.03 -1.07
N TRP A 180 15.64 9.33 -0.16
CA TRP A 180 15.03 8.47 0.86
C TRP A 180 15.58 8.79 2.25
N LEU A 181 14.86 9.60 3.05
CA LEU A 181 15.20 9.81 4.45
C LEU A 181 14.55 8.73 5.32
N LEU A 182 15.35 7.82 5.85
CA LEU A 182 14.89 6.64 6.60
C LEU A 182 14.62 7.00 8.07
N SER A 183 13.69 7.93 8.30
CA SER A 183 13.34 8.46 9.63
C SER A 183 11.99 9.18 9.63
N MET A 184 11.20 8.93 10.68
CA MET A 184 9.99 9.71 11.00
C MET A 184 10.17 10.69 12.17
N SER A 185 11.40 10.86 12.66
CA SER A 185 11.66 11.90 13.67
C SER A 185 11.60 13.27 13.03
N ASN A 186 10.75 14.15 13.55
CA ASN A 186 10.66 15.54 13.09
C ASN A 186 11.91 16.31 13.46
N GLU A 187 12.44 16.15 14.67
CA GLU A 187 13.70 16.79 15.07
C GLU A 187 14.85 16.52 14.08
N LYS A 188 14.95 15.28 13.58
CA LYS A 188 15.94 14.92 12.56
C LYS A 188 15.63 15.56 11.22
N TYR A 189 14.37 15.50 10.79
CA TYR A 189 13.93 16.09 9.53
C TYR A 189 14.11 17.61 9.51
N ASP A 190 13.63 18.30 10.55
CA ASP A 190 13.72 19.74 10.73
C ASP A 190 15.19 20.17 10.78
N GLY A 191 16.05 19.42 11.49
CA GLY A 191 17.49 19.68 11.53
C GLY A 191 18.20 19.50 10.17
N ILE A 192 17.67 18.66 9.29
CA ILE A 192 18.21 18.44 7.93
C ILE A 192 17.69 19.52 6.97
N VAL A 193 16.38 19.79 6.98
CA VAL A 193 15.75 20.78 6.09
C VAL A 193 16.17 22.21 6.44
N SER A 194 16.30 22.53 7.73
CA SER A 194 16.83 23.84 8.17
C SER A 194 18.27 24.07 7.73
N ALA A 195 19.02 23.01 7.45
CA ALA A 195 20.36 23.09 6.87
C ALA A 195 20.36 23.30 5.34
N GLY A 196 19.18 23.47 4.71
CA GLY A 196 19.03 23.73 3.27
C GLY A 196 18.91 22.47 2.41
N ILE A 197 18.79 21.28 3.01
CA ILE A 197 18.76 20.01 2.28
C ILE A 197 17.32 19.62 1.96
N ARG A 198 17.02 19.39 0.67
CA ARG A 198 15.68 18.95 0.23
C ARG A 198 15.49 17.48 0.51
N VAL A 199 14.40 17.11 1.17
CA VAL A 199 14.04 15.70 1.43
C VAL A 199 12.82 15.35 0.59
N GLN A 200 12.97 14.42 -0.34
CA GLN A 200 11.89 14.00 -1.25
C GLN A 200 10.86 13.15 -0.54
N GLN A 201 11.31 12.12 0.19
CA GLN A 201 10.42 11.32 1.00
C GLN A 201 11.04 10.87 2.31
N ARG A 202 10.17 10.72 3.31
CA ARG A 202 10.49 10.16 4.61
C ARG A 202 9.93 8.75 4.65
N VAL A 203 10.77 7.79 5.01
CA VAL A 203 10.40 6.38 5.04
C VAL A 203 10.29 5.92 6.50
N PRO A 204 9.11 5.48 6.96
CA PRO A 204 8.93 4.92 8.29
C PRO A 204 9.60 3.56 8.40
N LEU A 205 9.99 3.18 9.63
CA LEU A 205 10.31 1.80 9.93
C LEU A 205 9.07 0.94 9.69
N PRO A 206 9.15 -0.11 8.84
CA PRO A 206 8.04 -1.05 8.67
C PRO A 206 7.59 -1.63 10.01
N ASN A 207 6.28 -1.69 10.24
CA ASN A 207 5.71 -2.14 11.51
C ASN A 207 6.13 -3.56 11.91
N MET A 208 6.43 -4.42 10.93
CA MET A 208 6.96 -5.78 11.17
C MET A 208 8.33 -5.79 11.87
N TYR A 209 9.07 -4.69 11.82
CA TYR A 209 10.36 -4.54 12.51
C TYR A 209 10.22 -3.84 13.86
N VAL A 210 9.04 -3.33 14.22
CA VAL A 210 8.80 -2.67 15.52
C VAL A 210 8.63 -3.74 16.60
N PRO A 211 9.53 -3.80 17.60
CA PRO A 211 9.38 -4.77 18.67
C PRO A 211 8.20 -4.42 19.59
N LYS A 212 7.56 -5.44 20.17
CA LYS A 212 6.36 -5.26 21.01
C LYS A 212 6.59 -4.31 22.18
N HIS A 213 7.73 -4.42 22.87
CA HIS A 213 8.07 -3.56 24.01
C HIS A 213 8.44 -2.13 23.62
N ALA A 214 8.80 -1.88 22.36
CA ALA A 214 9.07 -0.54 21.87
C ALA A 214 7.78 0.28 21.63
N LEU A 215 6.60 -0.35 21.62
CA LEU A 215 5.32 0.35 21.47
C LEU A 215 5.08 1.37 22.59
N VAL A 216 5.54 1.10 23.81
CA VAL A 216 5.45 2.02 24.94
C VAL A 216 6.23 3.30 24.66
N GLU A 217 7.46 3.18 24.16
CA GLU A 217 8.30 4.30 23.76
C GLU A 217 7.67 5.10 22.61
N ILE A 218 7.12 4.42 21.60
CA ILE A 218 6.48 5.07 20.45
C ILE A 218 5.25 5.85 20.91
N SER A 219 4.35 5.24 21.67
CA SER A 219 3.14 5.87 22.19
C SER A 219 3.48 7.09 23.04
N ALA A 220 4.49 6.98 23.92
CA ALA A 220 4.96 8.11 24.72
C ALA A 220 5.48 9.26 23.86
N LYS A 221 6.31 8.97 22.85
CA LYS A 221 6.86 9.96 21.93
C LYS A 221 5.78 10.67 21.11
N VAL A 222 4.70 9.97 20.76
CA VAL A 222 3.53 10.57 20.10
C VAL A 222 2.79 11.50 21.07
N MET A 223 2.49 11.05 22.29
CA MET A 223 1.77 11.85 23.30
C MET A 223 2.51 13.14 23.70
N SER A 224 3.84 13.10 23.72
CA SER A 224 4.71 14.22 24.12
C SER A 224 5.13 15.13 22.96
N GLY A 225 4.75 14.80 21.72
CA GLY A 225 5.05 15.63 20.54
C GLY A 225 6.44 15.42 19.92
N TYR A 226 7.17 14.35 20.24
CA TYR A 226 8.41 13.97 19.52
C TYR A 226 8.13 13.37 18.13
N VAL A 227 6.95 12.79 17.97
CA VAL A 227 6.33 12.49 16.67
C VAL A 227 5.15 13.42 16.53
N VAL A 228 5.38 14.59 15.92
CA VAL A 228 4.28 15.48 15.57
C VAL A 228 3.69 14.99 14.26
N VAL A 229 2.63 14.20 14.35
CA VAL A 229 1.53 14.31 13.38
C VAL A 229 0.97 15.72 13.59
N PHE A 230 1.36 16.68 12.73
CA PHE A 230 1.06 18.13 12.78
C PHE A 230 0.21 18.63 13.96
N LEU A 231 0.88 19.17 14.98
CA LEU A 231 0.34 20.04 16.01
C LEU A 231 1.44 21.02 16.42
N LYS A 232 1.44 22.21 15.80
CA LYS A 232 1.41 23.53 16.47
C LYS A 232 2.08 24.64 15.66
N LYS A 233 1.42 25.80 15.63
CA LYS A 233 2.01 27.03 16.18
C LYS A 233 1.04 27.61 17.22
N LYS A 234 1.48 27.63 18.48
CA LYS A 234 0.85 28.39 19.57
C LYS A 234 1.24 29.86 19.43
N LYS A 235 0.32 30.79 19.70
CA LYS A 235 0.57 31.97 20.56
C LYS A 235 -0.73 32.63 21.02
N LYS A 236 -1.34 32.05 22.06
CA LYS A 236 -1.87 32.79 23.24
C LYS A 236 -2.14 31.81 24.39
N ILE A 237 -1.17 31.78 25.29
CA ILE A 237 -1.26 31.71 26.76
C ILE A 237 -2.62 31.19 27.30
N LYS A 238 -2.69 29.93 27.77
CA LYS A 238 -2.65 29.59 29.22
C LYS A 238 -3.95 30.01 29.96
N GLN A 239 -5.14 29.58 29.50
CA GLN A 239 -6.39 29.76 30.29
C GLN A 239 -7.53 28.75 30.00
N LEU A 240 -7.27 27.57 29.43
CA LEU A 240 -8.30 26.52 29.29
C LEU A 240 -7.72 25.18 29.74
N CYS A 241 -7.60 25.02 31.06
CA CYS A 241 -7.37 23.74 31.72
C CYS A 241 -8.69 22.99 32.01
N ILE A 242 -9.77 23.26 31.27
CA ILE A 242 -11.06 22.60 31.49
C ILE A 242 -11.62 22.27 30.10
N GLN A 243 -12.12 21.05 29.94
CA GLN A 243 -12.67 20.43 28.72
C GLN A 243 -11.66 20.01 27.64
N TYR A 244 -11.02 18.86 27.84
CA TYR A 244 -10.92 17.86 26.77
C TYR A 244 -11.09 16.48 27.39
N HIS A 245 -12.35 16.09 27.61
CA HIS A 245 -12.76 14.72 27.28
C HIS A 245 -12.66 14.61 25.75
N ALA A 246 -11.44 14.43 25.23
CA ALA A 246 -11.26 13.93 23.89
C ALA A 246 -11.55 12.44 23.98
N GLU A 247 -12.82 12.10 23.78
CA GLU A 247 -13.26 10.73 23.53
C GLU A 247 -12.33 10.13 22.47
N GLU A 248 -11.60 9.10 22.87
CA GLU A 248 -10.93 8.20 21.95
C GLU A 248 -11.97 7.67 20.97
N MET A 249 -11.98 8.17 19.72
CA MET A 249 -12.60 7.40 18.64
C MET A 249 -11.92 6.03 18.64
N LYS A 250 -12.68 4.98 18.93
CA LYS A 250 -12.19 3.60 18.96
C LYS A 250 -11.60 3.29 17.59
N GLY A 251 -10.35 2.83 17.53
CA GLY A 251 -9.64 2.55 16.27
C GLY A 251 -10.42 1.67 15.28
N ASP A 252 -11.36 0.86 15.79
CA ASP A 252 -12.27 0.02 15.02
C ASP A 252 -13.25 0.81 14.14
N GLU A 253 -13.77 1.95 14.59
CA GLU A 253 -14.71 2.77 13.81
C GLU A 253 -14.05 3.39 12.57
N LEU A 254 -12.81 3.86 12.72
CA LEU A 254 -12.04 4.39 11.60
C LEU A 254 -11.72 3.30 10.56
N ILE A 255 -11.44 2.08 11.02
CA ILE A 255 -11.17 0.95 10.13
C ILE A 255 -12.42 0.63 9.30
N GLU A 256 -13.58 0.57 9.94
CA GLU A 256 -14.84 0.35 9.24
C GLU A 256 -15.12 1.48 8.25
N GLU A 257 -14.90 2.76 8.61
CA GLU A 257 -15.05 3.87 7.66
C GLU A 257 -14.13 3.69 6.44
N LEU A 258 -12.85 3.34 6.63
CA LEU A 258 -11.90 3.15 5.54
C LEU A 258 -12.20 1.94 4.64
N ARG A 259 -13.04 0.99 5.10
CA ARG A 259 -13.51 -0.15 4.31
C ARG A 259 -14.70 0.18 3.43
N LEU A 260 -15.41 1.30 3.66
CA LEU A 260 -16.59 1.65 2.86
C LEU A 260 -16.20 2.16 1.47
N LEU A 261 -16.89 1.67 0.43
CA LEU A 261 -16.79 2.20 -0.94
C LEU A 261 -17.10 3.71 -1.02
N GLN A 262 -18.02 4.17 -0.18
CA GLN A 262 -18.38 5.59 -0.07
C GLN A 262 -17.21 6.45 0.38
N THR A 263 -16.31 5.91 1.22
CA THR A 263 -15.14 6.63 1.71
C THR A 263 -14.10 6.85 0.60
N VAL A 264 -13.99 5.92 -0.35
CA VAL A 264 -13.14 6.07 -1.55
C VAL A 264 -13.55 7.33 -2.33
N ARG A 265 -14.85 7.44 -2.65
CA ARG A 265 -15.39 8.64 -3.33
C ARG A 265 -15.25 9.89 -2.47
N LYS A 266 -15.64 9.83 -1.20
CA LYS A 266 -15.59 10.97 -0.27
C LYS A 266 -14.20 11.59 -0.23
N GLN A 267 -13.14 10.78 -0.09
CA GLN A 267 -11.77 11.28 -0.04
C GLN A 267 -11.27 11.77 -1.41
N SER A 268 -11.65 11.08 -2.48
CA SER A 268 -11.30 11.47 -3.85
C SER A 268 -11.92 12.81 -4.25
N VAL A 269 -13.20 13.03 -3.92
CA VAL A 269 -13.90 14.30 -4.13
C VAL A 269 -13.28 15.42 -3.31
N ARG A 270 -12.89 15.17 -2.06
CA ARG A 270 -12.18 16.18 -1.26
C ARG A 270 -10.87 16.61 -1.93
N MET A 271 -10.12 15.68 -2.52
CA MET A 271 -8.91 16.02 -3.28
C MET A 271 -9.24 16.86 -4.52
N TYR A 272 -10.29 16.48 -5.25
CA TYR A 272 -10.74 17.21 -6.43
C TYR A 272 -11.20 18.64 -6.10
N GLU A 273 -11.93 18.84 -5.00
CA GLU A 273 -12.34 20.18 -4.55
C GLU A 273 -11.14 21.08 -4.19
N MET A 274 -10.03 20.51 -3.72
CA MET A 274 -8.77 21.25 -3.54
C MET A 274 -8.12 21.58 -4.88
N ALA A 275 -8.18 20.66 -5.85
CA ALA A 275 -7.66 20.88 -7.20
C ALA A 275 -8.37 22.03 -7.92
N LYS A 276 -9.69 22.16 -7.75
CA LYS A 276 -10.50 23.26 -8.30
C LYS A 276 -10.11 24.63 -7.74
N LYS A 277 -9.46 24.65 -6.57
CA LYS A 277 -8.93 25.86 -5.91
C LYS A 277 -7.44 26.06 -6.14
N ASP A 278 -6.82 25.21 -6.97
CA ASP A 278 -5.38 25.16 -7.21
C ASP A 278 -4.52 24.93 -5.94
N GLU A 279 -5.09 24.30 -4.92
CA GLU A 279 -4.45 24.06 -3.61
C GLU A 279 -3.57 22.78 -3.58
N LEU A 280 -3.58 22.00 -4.67
CA LEU A 280 -2.81 20.76 -4.78
C LEU A 280 -1.35 21.01 -5.17
N GLN A 281 -0.46 20.09 -4.75
CA GLN A 281 0.99 20.28 -4.91
C GLN A 281 1.51 19.80 -6.27
N TYR A 282 0.92 18.74 -6.83
CA TYR A 282 1.49 18.02 -7.97
C TYR A 282 0.65 18.18 -9.24
N PHE A 283 -0.67 18.34 -9.11
CA PHE A 283 -1.58 18.41 -10.23
C PHE A 283 -2.55 19.60 -10.17
N GLY A 284 -2.86 20.17 -11.32
CA GLY A 284 -4.02 21.02 -11.55
C GLY A 284 -5.12 20.25 -12.31
N VAL A 285 -6.33 20.81 -12.36
CA VAL A 285 -7.44 20.29 -13.18
C VAL A 285 -7.93 21.36 -14.14
N ASN A 286 -8.19 20.96 -15.39
CA ASN A 286 -8.77 21.80 -16.43
C ASN A 286 -10.21 21.30 -16.77
N PRO A 287 -11.26 21.93 -16.21
CA PRO A 287 -12.64 21.53 -16.46
C PRO A 287 -13.07 21.62 -17.93
N ASP A 288 -12.51 22.55 -18.70
CA ASP A 288 -12.87 22.76 -20.11
C ASP A 288 -12.51 21.55 -20.99
N LYS A 289 -11.61 20.67 -20.52
CA LYS A 289 -11.21 19.46 -21.21
C LYS A 289 -12.09 18.24 -20.90
N ILE A 290 -12.97 18.32 -19.91
CA ILE A 290 -13.82 17.19 -19.48
C ILE A 290 -14.74 16.73 -20.61
N GLU A 291 -15.42 17.66 -21.29
CA GLU A 291 -16.31 17.30 -22.40
C GLU A 291 -15.54 16.69 -23.58
N GLY A 292 -14.34 17.21 -23.86
CA GLY A 292 -13.44 16.66 -24.88
C GLY A 292 -13.01 15.23 -24.56
N CYS A 293 -12.59 14.98 -23.32
CA CYS A 293 -12.25 13.64 -22.85
C CYS A 293 -13.44 12.68 -22.95
N ALA A 294 -14.65 13.12 -22.58
CA ALA A 294 -15.86 12.30 -22.72
C ALA A 294 -16.18 11.96 -24.19
N LYS A 295 -15.96 12.89 -25.13
CA LYS A 295 -16.13 12.63 -26.57
C LYS A 295 -15.15 11.56 -27.07
N GLU A 296 -13.88 11.60 -26.65
CA GLU A 296 -12.90 10.56 -26.98
C GLU A 296 -13.31 9.19 -26.45
N VAL A 297 -13.84 9.13 -25.21
CA VAL A 297 -14.36 7.90 -24.61
C VAL A 297 -15.56 7.36 -25.38
N VAL A 298 -16.52 8.22 -25.76
CA VAL A 298 -17.69 7.82 -26.55
C VAL A 298 -17.28 7.34 -27.95
N ALA A 299 -16.31 8.01 -28.59
CA ALA A 299 -15.78 7.59 -29.89
C ALA A 299 -15.13 6.20 -29.79
N CYS A 300 -14.36 5.94 -28.74
CA CYS A 300 -13.79 4.62 -28.45
C CYS A 300 -14.90 3.57 -28.26
N ILE A 301 -15.94 3.85 -27.47
CA ILE A 301 -17.07 2.94 -27.25
C ILE A 301 -17.75 2.60 -28.59
N LYS A 302 -18.14 3.61 -29.37
CA LYS A 302 -18.85 3.40 -30.65
C LYS A 302 -18.02 2.65 -31.68
N LYS A 303 -16.70 2.84 -31.68
CA LYS A 303 -15.77 2.13 -32.56
C LYS A 303 -15.73 0.63 -32.27
N HIS A 304 -15.72 0.23 -31.00
CA HIS A 304 -15.57 -1.18 -30.59
C HIS A 304 -16.88 -1.89 -30.32
N TYR A 305 -17.94 -1.13 -29.99
CA TYR A 305 -19.28 -1.61 -29.69
C TYR A 305 -20.32 -0.74 -30.40
N PRO A 306 -20.47 -0.87 -31.73
CA PRO A 306 -21.42 -0.05 -32.50
C PRO A 306 -22.88 -0.21 -32.06
N ASP A 307 -23.24 -1.36 -31.49
CA ASP A 307 -24.57 -1.67 -30.95
C ASP A 307 -24.73 -1.28 -29.47
N LEU A 308 -23.70 -0.67 -28.87
CA LEU A 308 -23.60 -0.29 -27.46
C LEU A 308 -23.75 -1.46 -26.47
N LYS A 309 -23.58 -2.71 -26.90
CA LYS A 309 -23.56 -3.88 -26.02
C LYS A 309 -22.16 -4.10 -25.43
N VAL A 310 -21.74 -3.16 -24.59
CA VAL A 310 -20.45 -3.24 -23.90
C VAL A 310 -20.53 -4.27 -22.78
N PRO A 311 -19.63 -5.26 -22.69
CA PRO A 311 -19.59 -6.18 -21.56
C PRO A 311 -19.12 -5.46 -20.28
N MET A 312 -19.34 -6.10 -19.12
CA MET A 312 -18.80 -5.61 -17.85
C MET A 312 -17.27 -5.60 -17.88
N HIS A 313 -16.64 -4.56 -17.32
CA HIS A 313 -15.20 -4.56 -17.11
C HIS A 313 -14.79 -5.70 -16.19
N SER A 314 -13.97 -6.62 -16.65
CA SER A 314 -13.78 -7.89 -15.97
C SER A 314 -12.52 -8.63 -16.38
N ARG A 315 -12.01 -9.44 -15.44
CA ARG A 315 -10.90 -10.35 -15.70
C ARG A 315 -11.20 -11.36 -16.82
N PHE A 316 -12.46 -11.74 -17.03
CA PHE A 316 -12.84 -12.69 -18.09
C PHE A 316 -12.52 -12.20 -19.50
N ARG A 317 -12.40 -10.89 -19.71
CA ARG A 317 -11.96 -10.31 -21.00
C ARG A 317 -10.49 -10.62 -21.34
N HIS A 318 -9.72 -11.10 -20.36
CA HIS A 318 -8.32 -11.50 -20.51
C HIS A 318 -8.14 -13.02 -20.62
N PHE A 319 -9.23 -13.79 -20.51
CA PHE A 319 -9.22 -15.24 -20.71
C PHE A 319 -9.64 -15.58 -22.14
N ASP A 320 -9.09 -16.67 -22.66
CA ASP A 320 -9.54 -17.21 -23.94
C ASP A 320 -10.96 -17.76 -23.77
N SER A 321 -11.95 -17.12 -24.40
CA SER A 321 -13.37 -17.46 -24.21
C SER A 321 -13.68 -18.90 -24.61
N LYS A 322 -13.01 -19.44 -25.63
CA LYS A 322 -13.20 -20.84 -26.06
C LYS A 322 -12.72 -21.81 -24.98
N VAL A 323 -11.66 -21.47 -24.26
CA VAL A 323 -11.15 -22.28 -23.15
C VAL A 323 -12.15 -22.27 -21.99
N ILE A 324 -12.70 -21.10 -21.64
CA ILE A 324 -13.73 -21.00 -20.60
C ILE A 324 -14.99 -21.78 -20.98
N ASP A 325 -15.48 -21.66 -22.22
CA ASP A 325 -16.65 -22.40 -22.70
C ASP A 325 -16.43 -23.91 -22.66
N ASN A 326 -15.22 -24.36 -23.03
CA ASN A 326 -14.84 -25.77 -22.95
C ASN A 326 -14.77 -26.26 -21.50
N LEU A 327 -14.28 -25.44 -20.57
CA LEU A 327 -14.27 -25.77 -19.13
C LEU A 327 -15.68 -25.95 -18.59
N ARG A 328 -16.60 -25.02 -18.89
CA ARG A 328 -18.01 -25.15 -18.49
C ARG A 328 -18.63 -26.45 -18.99
N LYS A 329 -18.41 -26.80 -20.26
CA LYS A 329 -18.88 -28.06 -20.85
C LYS A 329 -18.26 -29.29 -20.16
N LYS A 330 -16.97 -29.24 -19.85
CA LYS A 330 -16.24 -30.35 -19.20
C LYS A 330 -16.73 -30.58 -17.76
N TRP A 331 -16.94 -29.51 -17.00
CA TRP A 331 -17.44 -29.58 -15.62
C TRP A 331 -18.90 -30.01 -15.52
N ALA A 332 -19.68 -29.86 -16.60
CA ALA A 332 -21.02 -30.45 -16.71
C ALA A 332 -21.01 -31.98 -16.86
N LEU A 333 -19.89 -32.59 -17.26
CA LEU A 333 -19.83 -34.00 -17.65
C LEU A 333 -18.91 -34.87 -16.78
N HIS A 334 -17.75 -34.38 -16.32
CA HIS A 334 -16.68 -35.31 -15.89
C HIS A 334 -15.80 -34.96 -14.68
N GLU A 335 -16.00 -33.86 -13.95
CA GLU A 335 -15.08 -33.50 -12.84
C GLU A 335 -15.81 -32.87 -11.67
N VAL A 336 -16.89 -33.47 -11.20
CA VAL A 336 -17.51 -33.08 -9.91
C VAL A 336 -16.76 -33.77 -8.77
N ASP A 337 -16.69 -33.09 -7.63
CA ASP A 337 -15.95 -33.47 -6.41
C ASP A 337 -16.07 -34.98 -6.12
N ARG A 338 -15.00 -35.58 -5.57
CA ARG A 338 -14.89 -37.03 -5.35
C ARG A 338 -16.09 -37.59 -4.56
N GLU A 339 -16.67 -36.76 -3.70
CA GLU A 339 -17.84 -37.04 -2.86
C GLU A 339 -19.17 -37.10 -3.64
N LEU A 340 -19.33 -36.33 -4.71
CA LEU A 340 -20.53 -36.40 -5.57
C LEU A 340 -20.55 -37.65 -6.46
N ARG A 341 -19.38 -38.29 -6.69
CA ARG A 341 -19.31 -39.62 -7.32
C ARG A 341 -19.88 -40.71 -6.43
N LEU A 342 -19.70 -40.62 -5.11
CA LEU A 342 -20.29 -41.54 -4.15
C LEU A 342 -21.81 -41.37 -4.10
N VAL A 343 -22.30 -40.11 -4.11
CA VAL A 343 -23.73 -39.81 -4.20
C VAL A 343 -24.32 -40.30 -5.52
N LYS A 344 -23.61 -40.17 -6.65
CA LYS A 344 -24.03 -40.72 -7.95
C LYS A 344 -24.18 -42.25 -7.88
N HIS A 345 -23.20 -42.96 -7.34
CA HIS A 345 -23.29 -44.42 -7.14
C HIS A 345 -24.39 -44.83 -6.16
N PHE A 346 -24.61 -44.04 -5.10
CA PHE A 346 -25.63 -44.32 -4.09
C PHE A 346 -27.07 -44.05 -4.62
N LEU A 347 -27.24 -43.08 -5.52
CA LEU A 347 -28.53 -42.71 -6.09
C LEU A 347 -28.89 -43.50 -7.36
N GLU A 348 -27.91 -43.96 -8.14
CA GLU A 348 -28.14 -44.96 -9.22
C GLU A 348 -28.74 -46.27 -8.67
N TRP A 349 -28.63 -46.50 -7.35
CA TRP A 349 -29.22 -47.64 -6.63
C TRP A 349 -30.70 -47.44 -6.24
N PHE A 350 -31.25 -46.21 -6.23
CA PHE A 350 -32.64 -45.93 -5.83
C PHE A 350 -33.53 -45.55 -7.04
N ASN A 351 -34.57 -46.37 -7.24
CA ASN A 351 -35.63 -46.39 -8.28
C ASN A 351 -36.00 -45.12 -9.10
N GLN A 352 -36.44 -45.41 -10.34
CA GLN A 352 -36.77 -44.54 -11.48
C GLN A 352 -37.84 -43.43 -11.31
N ILE A 353 -38.46 -43.23 -10.15
CA ILE A 353 -39.61 -42.29 -10.01
C ILE A 353 -39.17 -40.82 -9.80
N HIS A 354 -37.90 -40.55 -9.53
CA HIS A 354 -37.40 -39.19 -9.30
C HIS A 354 -36.54 -38.62 -10.44
N ILE A 355 -36.61 -39.14 -11.67
CA ILE A 355 -35.72 -38.73 -12.77
C ILE A 355 -35.78 -37.22 -13.05
N TYR A 356 -36.94 -36.57 -13.03
CA TYR A 356 -37.03 -35.12 -13.28
C TYR A 356 -36.41 -34.28 -12.16
N ILE A 357 -36.75 -34.56 -10.89
CA ILE A 357 -36.17 -33.88 -9.72
C ILE A 357 -34.66 -34.16 -9.66
N PHE A 358 -34.23 -35.36 -10.00
CA PHE A 358 -32.83 -35.77 -10.05
C PHE A 358 -32.05 -35.02 -11.14
N ILE A 359 -32.58 -34.94 -12.36
CA ILE A 359 -31.97 -34.18 -13.47
C ILE A 359 -31.86 -32.70 -13.11
N HIS A 360 -32.93 -32.11 -12.56
CA HIS A 360 -32.93 -30.69 -12.16
C HIS A 360 -31.93 -30.42 -11.02
N THR A 361 -31.87 -31.31 -10.03
CA THR A 361 -30.92 -31.22 -8.91
C THR A 361 -29.47 -31.35 -9.41
N LEU A 362 -29.20 -32.30 -10.30
CA LEU A 362 -27.87 -32.53 -10.88
C LEU A 362 -27.42 -31.33 -11.73
N LEU A 363 -28.29 -30.79 -12.60
CA LEU A 363 -28.03 -29.57 -13.37
C LEU A 363 -27.71 -28.37 -12.48
N CYS A 364 -28.47 -28.18 -11.39
CA CYS A 364 -28.21 -27.13 -10.41
C CYS A 364 -26.84 -27.31 -9.72
N ILE A 365 -26.48 -28.54 -9.34
CA ILE A 365 -25.17 -28.86 -8.75
C ILE A 365 -24.03 -28.53 -9.73
N HIS A 366 -24.19 -28.85 -11.01
CA HIS A 366 -23.18 -28.54 -12.02
C HIS A 366 -22.97 -27.04 -12.22
N LEU A 367 -24.05 -26.26 -12.26
CA LEU A 367 -23.95 -24.80 -12.46
C LEU A 367 -23.29 -24.11 -11.26
N ILE A 368 -23.64 -24.53 -10.04
CA ILE A 368 -23.01 -24.06 -8.80
C ILE A 368 -21.50 -24.32 -8.85
N GLU A 369 -21.08 -25.53 -9.22
CA GLU A 369 -19.67 -25.90 -9.24
C GLU A 369 -18.88 -25.19 -10.35
N GLN A 370 -19.49 -24.97 -11.53
CA GLN A 370 -18.89 -24.16 -12.59
C GLN A 370 -18.61 -22.74 -12.11
N THR A 371 -19.60 -22.10 -11.47
CA THR A 371 -19.48 -20.75 -10.92
C THR A 371 -18.40 -20.71 -9.84
N ARG A 372 -18.36 -21.66 -8.91
CA ARG A 372 -17.33 -21.75 -7.86
C ARG A 372 -15.91 -21.79 -8.42
N ARG A 373 -15.65 -22.63 -9.42
CA ARG A 373 -14.31 -22.75 -10.05
C ARG A 373 -13.90 -21.50 -10.81
N LEU A 374 -14.86 -20.80 -11.38
CA LEU A 374 -14.59 -19.55 -12.08
C LEU A 374 -14.33 -18.39 -11.11
N ILE A 375 -14.97 -18.39 -9.94
CA ILE A 375 -14.58 -17.50 -8.82
C ILE A 375 -13.13 -17.80 -8.42
N ASP A 376 -12.78 -19.08 -8.20
CA ASP A 376 -11.43 -19.50 -7.81
C ASP A 376 -10.37 -18.99 -8.80
N LEU A 377 -10.57 -19.23 -10.09
CA LEU A 377 -9.71 -18.71 -11.16
C LEU A 377 -9.61 -17.18 -11.09
N THR A 378 -10.74 -16.50 -10.89
CA THR A 378 -10.78 -15.03 -10.82
C THR A 378 -9.98 -14.51 -9.64
N PHE A 379 -10.06 -15.12 -8.46
CA PHE A 379 -9.31 -14.74 -7.27
C PHE A 379 -7.81 -14.72 -7.52
N VAL A 380 -7.25 -15.86 -7.93
CA VAL A 380 -5.80 -15.97 -8.16
C VAL A 380 -5.36 -15.07 -9.31
N SER A 381 -6.17 -15.00 -10.37
CA SER A 381 -5.84 -14.23 -11.57
C SER A 381 -5.84 -12.72 -11.34
N VAL A 382 -6.81 -12.19 -10.59
CA VAL A 382 -6.89 -10.76 -10.24
C VAL A 382 -5.79 -10.39 -9.24
N LEU A 383 -5.60 -11.19 -8.19
CA LEU A 383 -4.62 -10.90 -7.15
C LEU A 383 -3.16 -10.97 -7.64
N LEU A 384 -2.90 -11.72 -8.72
CA LEU A 384 -1.60 -11.75 -9.39
C LEU A 384 -1.36 -10.55 -10.32
N ASP A 385 -2.37 -9.75 -10.64
CA ASP A 385 -2.27 -8.62 -11.58
C ASP A 385 -2.05 -7.28 -10.86
N ALA A 386 -0.85 -7.18 -10.30
CA ALA A 386 -0.33 -5.96 -9.71
C ALA A 386 0.93 -5.51 -10.47
N GLY A 387 0.83 -5.46 -11.81
CA GLY A 387 1.89 -4.95 -12.69
C GLY A 387 3.06 -5.91 -12.96
N ALA A 388 3.32 -6.23 -14.22
CA ALA A 388 4.38 -7.17 -14.63
C ALA A 388 5.75 -6.51 -14.91
N GLY A 389 5.82 -5.17 -14.93
CA GLY A 389 6.92 -4.43 -15.55
C GLY A 389 6.71 -4.21 -17.05
N ASP A 390 7.57 -3.39 -17.66
CA ASP A 390 7.44 -2.94 -19.05
C ASP A 390 7.97 -3.96 -20.05
N ASP A 391 8.96 -4.75 -19.65
CA ASP A 391 9.69 -5.67 -20.54
C ASP A 391 9.14 -7.10 -20.54
N TRP A 392 8.36 -7.48 -19.51
CA TRP A 392 7.85 -8.84 -19.36
C TRP A 392 6.83 -9.22 -20.44
N LYS A 393 6.98 -10.44 -20.98
CA LYS A 393 6.08 -11.03 -21.97
C LYS A 393 5.70 -12.46 -21.59
N TYR A 394 4.51 -12.90 -22.00
CA TYR A 394 4.05 -14.28 -21.87
C TYR A 394 3.73 -14.85 -23.25
N VAL A 395 4.29 -16.02 -23.57
CA VAL A 395 4.01 -16.71 -24.83
C VAL A 395 3.07 -17.88 -24.55
N ASP A 396 1.88 -17.87 -25.13
CA ASP A 396 0.90 -18.94 -24.92
C ASP A 396 1.20 -20.20 -25.75
N ARG A 397 0.40 -21.26 -25.56
CA ARG A 397 0.53 -22.53 -26.29
C ARG A 397 0.32 -22.38 -27.81
N HIS A 398 -0.27 -21.29 -28.27
CA HIS A 398 -0.49 -20.96 -29.68
C HIS A 398 0.59 -19.99 -30.23
N GLN A 399 1.71 -19.81 -29.51
CA GLN A 399 2.79 -18.90 -29.87
C GLN A 399 2.37 -17.41 -29.96
N ARG A 400 1.25 -17.04 -29.35
CA ARG A 400 0.84 -15.63 -29.24
C ARG A 400 1.58 -15.00 -28.07
N THR A 401 2.13 -13.81 -28.31
CA THR A 401 2.83 -13.03 -27.28
C THR A 401 1.88 -12.03 -26.65
N TRP A 402 1.78 -12.09 -25.33
CA TRP A 402 0.95 -11.25 -24.49
C TRP A 402 1.84 -10.44 -23.54
N THR A 403 1.38 -9.25 -23.15
CA THR A 403 2.10 -8.37 -22.20
C THR A 403 1.13 -7.87 -21.13
N ARG A 404 1.68 -7.32 -20.04
CA ARG A 404 0.88 -6.66 -18.98
C ARG A 404 -0.25 -7.57 -18.45
N SER A 405 -1.41 -6.99 -18.16
CA SER A 405 -2.57 -7.67 -17.59
C SER A 405 -3.09 -8.81 -18.47
N GLU A 406 -3.08 -8.65 -19.80
CA GLU A 406 -3.44 -9.70 -20.76
C GLU A 406 -2.51 -10.93 -20.63
N GLY A 407 -1.20 -10.70 -20.52
CA GLY A 407 -0.24 -11.78 -20.30
C GLY A 407 -0.42 -12.45 -18.94
N ILE A 408 -0.69 -11.69 -17.88
CA ILE A 408 -0.96 -12.26 -16.55
C ILE A 408 -2.24 -13.11 -16.58
N GLY A 409 -3.28 -12.66 -17.27
CA GLY A 409 -4.53 -13.42 -17.44
C GLY A 409 -4.33 -14.75 -18.16
N ALA A 410 -3.54 -14.75 -19.24
CA ALA A 410 -3.19 -15.97 -19.97
C ALA A 410 -2.32 -16.93 -19.12
N ALA A 411 -1.34 -16.39 -18.40
CA ALA A 411 -0.46 -17.18 -17.52
C ALA A 411 -1.23 -17.79 -16.34
N SER A 412 -2.08 -17.01 -15.67
CA SER A 412 -2.85 -17.49 -14.51
C SER A 412 -3.90 -18.52 -14.90
N LEU A 413 -4.56 -18.37 -16.04
CA LEU A 413 -5.45 -19.39 -16.61
C LEU A 413 -4.67 -20.69 -16.86
N GLN A 414 -3.48 -20.59 -17.44
CA GLN A 414 -2.65 -21.77 -17.70
C GLN A 414 -2.21 -22.47 -16.40
N MET A 415 -1.72 -21.70 -15.42
CA MET A 415 -1.36 -22.24 -14.10
C MET A 415 -2.55 -22.91 -13.40
N PHE A 416 -3.75 -22.35 -13.52
CA PHE A 416 -4.99 -22.93 -12.99
C PHE A 416 -5.36 -24.25 -13.68
N LEU A 417 -5.26 -24.31 -15.02
CA LEU A 417 -5.50 -25.54 -15.79
C LEU A 417 -4.50 -26.65 -15.44
N ASP A 418 -3.26 -26.28 -15.15
CA ASP A 418 -2.19 -27.23 -14.80
C ASP A 418 -2.29 -27.73 -13.35
N GLY A 419 -3.21 -27.17 -12.54
CA GLY A 419 -3.46 -27.59 -11.16
C GLY A 419 -2.55 -26.92 -10.13
N MET A 420 -1.84 -25.86 -10.51
CA MET A 420 -0.83 -25.22 -9.66
C MET A 420 -1.40 -24.70 -8.33
N PHE A 421 -2.67 -24.30 -8.30
CA PHE A 421 -3.33 -23.73 -7.12
C PHE A 421 -4.14 -24.75 -6.30
N SER A 422 -4.17 -26.02 -6.72
CA SER A 422 -4.92 -27.09 -6.07
C SER A 422 -3.98 -28.02 -5.31
N SER A 423 -4.42 -28.52 -4.16
CA SER A 423 -3.76 -29.63 -3.48
C SER A 423 -4.27 -31.02 -3.89
N ASP A 424 -5.32 -31.08 -4.72
CA ASP A 424 -5.92 -32.33 -5.20
C ASP A 424 -5.59 -32.54 -6.68
N GLU A 425 -4.78 -33.57 -6.98
CA GLU A 425 -4.39 -33.92 -8.35
C GLU A 425 -5.58 -34.38 -9.21
N ALA A 426 -6.63 -34.91 -8.60
CA ALA A 426 -7.86 -35.29 -9.29
C ALA A 426 -8.74 -34.07 -9.60
N LEU A 427 -8.47 -32.92 -8.99
CA LEU A 427 -9.23 -31.68 -9.14
C LEU A 427 -8.30 -30.48 -9.38
N LYS A 428 -7.68 -30.47 -10.56
CA LYS A 428 -6.71 -29.43 -10.95
C LYS A 428 -7.32 -28.02 -10.99
N THR A 429 -8.54 -27.89 -11.51
CA THR A 429 -9.21 -26.59 -11.68
C THR A 429 -9.95 -26.15 -10.42
N ARG A 430 -9.25 -26.11 -9.28
CA ARG A 430 -9.72 -25.63 -7.98
C ARG A 430 -8.61 -24.79 -7.34
N VAL A 431 -8.99 -23.81 -6.54
CA VAL A 431 -8.07 -23.07 -5.67
C VAL A 431 -8.40 -23.43 -4.22
N ASN A 432 -7.42 -23.91 -3.46
CA ASN A 432 -7.65 -24.26 -2.05
C ASN A 432 -6.47 -23.87 -1.15
N SER A 433 -6.69 -23.78 0.16
CA SER A 433 -5.68 -23.21 1.06
C SER A 433 -4.40 -24.04 1.07
N ARG A 434 -4.50 -25.36 1.02
CA ARG A 434 -3.34 -26.27 0.98
C ARG A 434 -2.55 -26.14 -0.31
N GLY A 435 -3.22 -25.97 -1.46
CA GLY A 435 -2.57 -25.76 -2.76
C GLY A 435 -1.79 -24.45 -2.76
N LEU A 436 -2.44 -23.37 -2.33
CA LEU A 436 -1.81 -22.05 -2.22
C LEU A 436 -0.64 -22.00 -1.23
N GLN A 437 -0.68 -22.75 -0.12
CA GLN A 437 0.42 -22.82 0.85
C GLN A 437 1.68 -23.48 0.29
N LYS A 438 1.52 -24.47 -0.60
CA LYS A 438 2.64 -25.22 -1.20
C LYS A 438 3.40 -24.43 -2.27
N LEU A 439 2.77 -23.41 -2.86
CA LEU A 439 3.37 -22.60 -3.92
C LEU A 439 4.73 -22.01 -3.54
N THR A 440 5.66 -22.07 -4.47
CA THR A 440 6.99 -21.50 -4.37
C THR A 440 7.17 -20.34 -5.35
N VAL A 441 8.13 -19.46 -5.06
CA VAL A 441 8.53 -18.40 -6.00
C VAL A 441 9.02 -19.01 -7.32
N GLN A 442 9.67 -20.18 -7.26
CA GLN A 442 10.19 -20.86 -8.44
C GLN A 442 9.06 -21.41 -9.34
N GLU A 443 8.00 -21.98 -8.78
CA GLU A 443 6.84 -22.42 -9.58
C GLU A 443 6.14 -21.25 -10.25
N LEU A 444 5.92 -20.14 -9.53
CA LEU A 444 5.37 -18.92 -10.13
C LEU A 444 6.28 -18.35 -11.21
N LYS A 445 7.59 -18.37 -11.00
CA LYS A 445 8.58 -17.94 -11.99
C LYS A 445 8.46 -18.77 -13.28
N VAL A 446 8.28 -20.09 -13.16
CA VAL A 446 8.04 -20.98 -14.31
C VAL A 446 6.70 -20.67 -14.98
N GLY A 447 5.61 -20.55 -14.20
CA GLY A 447 4.28 -20.27 -14.74
C GLY A 447 4.19 -18.91 -15.45
N PHE A 448 4.92 -17.90 -14.98
CA PHE A 448 5.05 -16.60 -15.65
C PHE A 448 6.14 -16.54 -16.71
N GLN A 449 6.86 -17.63 -16.98
CA GLN A 449 7.98 -17.66 -17.93
C GLN A 449 9.06 -16.60 -17.62
N ALA A 450 9.22 -16.25 -16.34
CA ALA A 450 10.08 -15.18 -15.90
C ALA A 450 11.54 -15.64 -15.79
N SER A 451 12.46 -14.88 -16.35
CA SER A 451 13.88 -15.21 -16.41
C SER A 451 14.74 -13.93 -16.47
N LYS A 452 16.07 -14.08 -16.58
CA LYS A 452 16.95 -12.91 -16.77
C LYS A 452 16.67 -12.18 -18.10
N SER A 453 16.27 -12.90 -19.14
CA SER A 453 15.93 -12.36 -20.46
C SER A 453 14.45 -11.99 -20.61
N ASN A 454 13.62 -12.33 -19.62
CA ASN A 454 12.20 -11.98 -19.54
C ASN A 454 11.86 -11.58 -18.09
N PRO A 455 12.38 -10.44 -17.61
CA PRO A 455 12.29 -10.07 -16.20
C PRO A 455 10.86 -9.70 -15.82
N MET A 456 10.36 -10.23 -14.70
CA MET A 456 9.07 -9.85 -14.12
C MET A 456 9.27 -9.24 -12.73
N ILE A 457 8.65 -8.08 -12.50
CA ILE A 457 8.75 -7.38 -11.22
C ILE A 457 7.76 -7.99 -10.20
N GLY A 458 8.20 -8.15 -8.95
CA GLY A 458 7.31 -8.49 -7.83
C GLY A 458 6.85 -9.96 -7.76
N LEU A 459 7.69 -10.91 -8.22
CA LEU A 459 7.40 -12.36 -8.09
C LEU A 459 7.32 -12.81 -6.61
N ASP A 460 8.26 -12.40 -5.77
CA ASP A 460 8.26 -12.71 -4.34
C ASP A 460 7.02 -12.14 -3.63
N GLY A 461 6.63 -10.92 -4.00
CA GLY A 461 5.42 -10.26 -3.51
C GLY A 461 4.16 -11.06 -3.82
N ARG A 462 4.05 -11.58 -5.05
CA ARG A 462 2.93 -12.44 -5.51
C ARG A 462 2.88 -13.78 -4.81
N ALA A 463 4.02 -14.47 -4.68
CA ALA A 463 4.08 -15.73 -3.94
C ALA A 463 3.67 -15.53 -2.47
N GLY A 464 4.19 -14.48 -1.84
CA GLY A 464 3.82 -14.10 -0.48
C GLY A 464 2.34 -13.75 -0.36
N LEU A 465 1.76 -13.07 -1.35
CA LEU A 465 0.33 -12.74 -1.39
C LEU A 465 -0.53 -13.99 -1.45
N LEU A 466 -0.26 -14.94 -2.36
CA LEU A 466 -1.02 -16.18 -2.48
C LEU A 466 -0.92 -17.05 -1.20
N LYS A 467 0.24 -17.07 -0.54
CA LYS A 467 0.38 -17.74 0.77
C LYS A 467 -0.45 -17.08 1.87
N ARG A 468 -0.59 -15.76 1.85
CA ARG A 468 -1.48 -15.05 2.79
C ARG A 468 -2.95 -15.22 2.42
N LEU A 469 -3.28 -15.33 1.13
CA LEU A 469 -4.61 -15.71 0.66
C LEU A 469 -5.01 -17.06 1.25
N ALA A 470 -4.14 -18.07 1.23
CA ALA A 470 -4.42 -19.36 1.86
C ALA A 470 -4.85 -19.25 3.33
N LYS A 471 -4.16 -18.40 4.10
CA LYS A 471 -4.49 -18.13 5.51
C LYS A 471 -5.79 -17.35 5.67
N ALA A 472 -6.11 -16.46 4.72
CA ALA A 472 -7.36 -15.70 4.71
C ALA A 472 -8.58 -16.60 4.46
N LEU A 473 -8.46 -17.53 3.50
CA LEU A 473 -9.50 -18.52 3.21
C LEU A 473 -9.85 -19.37 4.45
N GLU A 474 -8.84 -19.82 5.20
CA GLU A 474 -9.04 -20.59 6.43
C GLU A 474 -9.56 -19.77 7.62
N LYS A 475 -9.20 -18.48 7.67
CA LYS A 475 -9.57 -17.60 8.78
C LYS A 475 -11.04 -17.18 8.75
N PHE A 476 -11.63 -17.06 7.56
CA PHE A 476 -12.99 -16.59 7.36
C PHE A 476 -13.85 -17.63 6.60
N PRO A 477 -14.08 -18.81 7.21
CA PRO A 477 -14.85 -19.87 6.58
C PRO A 477 -16.32 -19.51 6.34
N GLU A 478 -16.86 -18.49 7.03
CA GLU A 478 -18.19 -17.95 6.77
C GLU A 478 -18.32 -17.30 5.38
N TYR A 479 -17.20 -16.84 4.81
CA TYR A 479 -17.15 -16.24 3.47
C TYR A 479 -16.60 -17.19 2.42
N PHE A 480 -15.59 -17.99 2.77
CA PHE A 480 -14.80 -18.76 1.79
C PHE A 480 -14.90 -20.28 1.95
N GLY A 481 -15.46 -20.74 3.07
CA GLY A 481 -15.64 -22.15 3.34
C GLY A 481 -14.47 -22.80 4.05
N HIS A 482 -14.65 -24.08 4.38
CA HIS A 482 -13.63 -24.87 5.05
C HIS A 482 -12.83 -25.70 4.03
N GLU A 483 -11.52 -25.80 4.24
CA GLU A 483 -10.63 -26.69 3.47
C GLU A 483 -10.98 -28.18 3.67
N VAL A 484 -11.43 -28.53 4.89
CA VAL A 484 -11.89 -29.88 5.26
C VAL A 484 -13.19 -29.74 6.04
N SER A 485 -14.27 -30.35 5.54
CA SER A 485 -15.53 -30.42 6.27
C SER A 485 -15.36 -31.23 7.56
N LYS A 486 -15.79 -30.68 8.70
CA LYS A 486 -15.62 -31.32 10.02
C LYS A 486 -16.67 -32.41 10.31
N PHE A 487 -17.74 -32.51 9.51
CA PHE A 487 -18.85 -33.44 9.75
C PHE A 487 -19.35 -34.11 8.48
N VAL A 488 -19.72 -35.39 8.60
CA VAL A 488 -20.28 -36.21 7.50
C VAL A 488 -21.68 -35.71 7.05
N ASN A 489 -22.39 -34.96 7.90
CA ASN A 489 -23.67 -34.33 7.51
C ASN A 489 -23.48 -32.96 6.83
N ASP A 490 -22.26 -32.39 6.84
CA ASP A 490 -21.91 -31.16 6.12
C ASP A 490 -21.40 -31.44 4.69
N PHE A 491 -21.62 -32.64 4.15
CA PHE A 491 -21.22 -33.03 2.78
C PHE A 491 -21.75 -32.08 1.69
N PHE A 492 -22.86 -31.38 1.96
CA PHE A 492 -23.43 -30.36 1.06
C PHE A 492 -23.14 -28.91 1.48
N ASN A 493 -22.45 -28.70 2.61
CA ASN A 493 -22.28 -27.40 3.28
C ASN A 493 -20.84 -26.86 3.15
N HIS A 494 -20.24 -27.01 1.97
CA HIS A 494 -18.99 -26.33 1.62
C HIS A 494 -19.28 -24.85 1.33
N SER A 495 -19.59 -24.04 2.35
CA SER A 495 -19.99 -22.63 2.20
C SER A 495 -18.88 -21.77 1.60
N ASN A 496 -18.80 -21.62 0.28
CA ASN A 496 -17.88 -20.67 -0.36
C ASN A 496 -18.56 -19.33 -0.64
N LEU A 497 -17.83 -18.44 -1.33
CA LEU A 497 -18.32 -17.07 -1.59
C LEU A 497 -19.65 -17.04 -2.33
N LEU A 498 -19.91 -18.00 -3.23
CA LEU A 498 -21.20 -18.11 -3.91
C LEU A 498 -22.30 -18.46 -2.91
N ASP A 499 -22.07 -19.45 -2.04
CA ASP A 499 -23.04 -19.88 -1.03
C ASP A 499 -23.33 -18.77 -0.01
N PHE A 500 -22.29 -18.06 0.43
CA PHE A 500 -22.44 -16.88 1.29
C PHE A 500 -23.34 -15.84 0.63
N VAL A 501 -23.09 -15.48 -0.63
CA VAL A 501 -23.89 -14.47 -1.33
C VAL A 501 -25.33 -14.96 -1.57
N LEU A 502 -25.52 -16.22 -1.95
CA LEU A 502 -26.85 -16.82 -2.10
C LEU A 502 -27.63 -16.84 -0.78
N SER A 503 -26.95 -17.07 0.36
CA SER A 503 -27.58 -17.03 1.69
C SER A 503 -28.09 -15.64 2.09
N LYS A 504 -27.61 -14.59 1.42
CA LYS A 504 -28.00 -13.19 1.63
C LYS A 504 -28.91 -12.65 0.54
N ALA A 505 -29.14 -13.42 -0.53
CA ALA A 505 -30.04 -13.03 -1.60
C ALA A 505 -31.50 -13.25 -1.20
N ASN A 506 -32.41 -12.44 -1.76
CA ASN A 506 -33.84 -12.68 -1.62
C ASN A 506 -34.32 -13.86 -2.49
N GLN A 507 -35.63 -14.14 -2.47
CA GLN A 507 -36.23 -15.24 -3.24
C GLN A 507 -36.00 -15.14 -4.76
N ASP A 508 -35.81 -13.92 -5.29
CA ASP A 508 -35.53 -13.63 -6.70
C ASP A 508 -34.03 -13.60 -7.04
N LYS A 509 -33.17 -14.08 -6.13
CA LYS A 509 -31.70 -14.02 -6.22
C LYS A 509 -31.15 -12.59 -6.39
N VAL A 510 -31.84 -11.60 -5.81
CA VAL A 510 -31.37 -10.20 -5.77
C VAL A 510 -30.59 -9.98 -4.48
N VAL A 511 -29.41 -9.35 -4.59
CA VAL A 511 -28.51 -9.06 -3.46
C VAL A 511 -27.80 -7.72 -3.66
N SER A 512 -27.56 -6.99 -2.57
CA SER A 512 -26.74 -5.77 -2.64
C SER A 512 -25.28 -6.12 -2.88
N LEU A 513 -24.61 -5.40 -3.79
CA LEU A 513 -23.17 -5.49 -4.00
C LEU A 513 -22.37 -5.31 -2.71
N ARG A 514 -22.90 -4.53 -1.76
CA ARG A 514 -22.27 -4.28 -0.46
C ARG A 514 -22.03 -5.56 0.33
N VAL A 515 -22.83 -6.60 0.13
CA VAL A 515 -22.64 -7.93 0.74
C VAL A 515 -21.38 -8.60 0.21
N LEU A 516 -21.22 -8.64 -1.12
CA LEU A 516 -20.01 -9.17 -1.76
C LEU A 516 -18.78 -8.35 -1.36
N TRP A 517 -18.90 -7.01 -1.39
CA TRP A 517 -17.85 -6.11 -0.97
C TRP A 517 -17.40 -6.37 0.48
N GLN A 518 -18.34 -6.51 1.41
CA GLN A 518 -18.04 -6.77 2.82
C GLN A 518 -17.26 -8.08 3.00
N ALA A 519 -17.72 -9.16 2.38
CA ALA A 519 -17.04 -10.45 2.42
C ALA A 519 -15.60 -10.37 1.90
N LEU A 520 -15.39 -9.63 0.80
CA LEU A 520 -14.07 -9.48 0.21
C LEU A 520 -13.17 -8.54 1.01
N VAL A 521 -13.64 -7.36 1.44
CA VAL A 521 -12.80 -6.37 2.13
C VAL A 521 -12.41 -6.82 3.55
N ILE A 522 -13.30 -7.55 4.25
CA ILE A 522 -13.02 -8.13 5.57
C ILE A 522 -12.25 -9.44 5.40
N GLY A 523 -12.78 -10.36 4.59
CA GLY A 523 -12.22 -11.69 4.42
C GLY A 523 -10.79 -11.67 3.86
N LEU A 524 -10.46 -10.70 2.99
CA LEU A 524 -9.13 -10.56 2.40
C LEU A 524 -8.23 -9.59 3.16
N GLU A 525 -8.64 -9.01 4.28
CA GLU A 525 -7.78 -8.17 5.12
C GLU A 525 -6.40 -8.83 5.40
N PRO A 526 -6.29 -10.15 5.68
CA PRO A 526 -5.01 -10.77 5.97
C PRO A 526 -4.05 -10.85 4.77
N ILE A 527 -4.51 -10.71 3.53
CA ILE A 527 -3.64 -10.85 2.35
C ILE A 527 -2.73 -9.63 2.16
N TRP A 528 -3.10 -8.51 2.76
CA TRP A 528 -2.36 -7.26 2.64
C TRP A 528 -1.21 -7.19 3.67
N PRO A 529 -0.07 -6.59 3.30
CA PRO A 529 0.97 -6.30 4.28
C PRO A 529 0.43 -5.32 5.33
N GLN A 530 0.84 -5.49 6.60
CA GLN A 530 0.50 -4.53 7.65
C GLN A 530 1.33 -3.26 7.42
N ARG A 531 0.64 -2.17 7.10
CA ARG A 531 1.25 -0.86 6.81
C ARG A 531 1.14 0.06 8.02
N VAL A 532 1.30 1.38 7.83
CA VAL A 532 1.47 2.45 8.83
C VAL A 532 0.45 2.43 10.00
N SER A 533 -0.73 1.81 9.86
CA SER A 533 -1.70 1.62 10.95
C SER A 533 -1.57 0.25 11.64
N ARG A 534 -2.25 0.03 12.78
CA ARG A 534 -2.36 -1.29 13.42
C ARG A 534 -3.09 -2.34 12.55
N VAL A 535 -3.53 -1.97 11.34
CA VAL A 535 -4.51 -2.68 10.52
C VAL A 535 -3.89 -2.96 9.16
N ARG A 536 -4.24 -4.09 8.56
CA ARG A 536 -3.77 -4.42 7.20
C ARG A 536 -4.59 -3.62 6.20
N ASN A 537 -4.15 -2.37 6.04
CA ASN A 537 -4.86 -1.31 5.33
C ASN A 537 -4.96 -1.48 3.81
N GLY A 538 -4.60 -2.64 3.23
CA GLY A 538 -4.66 -2.85 1.78
C GLY A 538 -4.11 -1.66 0.99
N ASP A 539 -4.95 -1.12 0.11
CA ASP A 539 -4.68 0.02 -0.75
C ASP A 539 -5.28 1.32 -0.16
N VAL A 540 -4.79 1.71 1.01
CA VAL A 540 -5.14 2.95 1.72
C VAL A 540 -3.86 3.69 2.07
N TRP A 541 -3.79 4.97 1.70
CA TRP A 541 -2.58 5.80 1.80
C TRP A 541 -2.87 7.15 2.44
N SER A 542 -1.86 7.79 3.02
CA SER A 542 -2.00 9.12 3.61
C SER A 542 -1.69 10.23 2.60
N HIS A 543 -2.44 11.34 2.66
CA HIS A 543 -2.15 12.58 1.96
C HIS A 543 -2.31 13.78 2.90
N ASN A 544 -1.23 14.53 3.12
CA ASN A 544 -1.12 15.58 4.13
C ASN A 544 -2.12 16.72 3.91
N HIS A 545 -2.41 17.08 2.66
CA HIS A 545 -3.37 18.15 2.34
C HIS A 545 -4.81 17.82 2.74
N LEU A 546 -5.17 16.53 2.89
CA LEU A 546 -6.50 16.12 3.34
C LEU A 546 -6.64 16.11 4.87
N LYS A 547 -5.58 16.41 5.60
CA LYS A 547 -5.58 16.30 7.06
C LYS A 547 -6.43 17.38 7.72
N ILE A 548 -7.37 16.95 8.56
CA ILE A 548 -8.16 17.82 9.44
C ILE A 548 -7.71 17.62 10.87
N ILE A 549 -7.30 18.70 11.53
CA ILE A 549 -6.87 18.68 12.94
C ILE A 549 -8.04 18.21 13.81
N GLY A 550 -7.77 17.24 14.70
CA GLY A 550 -8.78 16.68 15.60
C GLY A 550 -9.65 15.58 14.99
N LYS A 551 -9.44 15.20 13.71
CA LYS A 551 -10.19 14.12 13.05
C LYS A 551 -9.25 13.00 12.56
N PRO A 552 -9.05 11.94 13.36
CA PRO A 552 -8.20 10.79 12.98
C PRO A 552 -8.59 10.20 11.62
N GLY A 553 -7.59 9.86 10.81
CA GLY A 553 -7.80 9.23 9.49
C GLY A 553 -8.37 10.15 8.41
N SER A 554 -8.57 11.44 8.69
CA SER A 554 -9.01 12.42 7.68
C SER A 554 -8.05 12.58 6.50
N ASP A 555 -6.77 12.27 6.71
CA ASP A 555 -5.69 12.23 5.73
C ASP A 555 -5.60 10.91 4.96
N MET A 556 -6.37 9.88 5.35
CA MET A 556 -6.31 8.56 4.74
C MET A 556 -7.25 8.46 3.53
N VAL A 557 -6.69 8.04 2.40
CA VAL A 557 -7.36 7.88 1.11
C VAL A 557 -7.42 6.39 0.76
N PRO A 558 -8.59 5.74 0.92
CA PRO A 558 -8.78 4.37 0.47
C PRO A 558 -9.03 4.32 -1.03
N PHE A 559 -8.42 3.35 -1.72
CA PHE A 559 -8.67 3.05 -3.12
C PHE A 559 -9.14 1.62 -3.35
N HIS A 560 -8.56 0.65 -2.63
CA HIS A 560 -8.94 -0.77 -2.72
C HIS A 560 -9.02 -1.30 -4.16
N LYS A 561 -8.14 -0.84 -5.07
CA LYS A 561 -8.26 -1.04 -6.53
C LYS A 561 -8.41 -2.52 -6.91
N LEU A 562 -7.58 -3.40 -6.35
CA LEU A 562 -7.64 -4.83 -6.66
C LEU A 562 -8.92 -5.50 -6.15
N ILE A 563 -9.43 -5.11 -4.99
CA ILE A 563 -10.69 -5.65 -4.45
C ILE A 563 -11.87 -5.18 -5.31
N GLN A 564 -11.89 -3.90 -5.72
CA GLN A 564 -12.94 -3.39 -6.60
C GLN A 564 -12.94 -4.11 -7.96
N TRP A 565 -11.76 -4.36 -8.52
CA TRP A 565 -11.64 -5.12 -9.78
C TRP A 565 -12.00 -6.60 -9.63
N LEU A 566 -11.71 -7.20 -8.48
CA LEU A 566 -12.19 -8.54 -8.12
C LEU A 566 -13.72 -8.57 -8.04
N CYS A 567 -14.35 -7.57 -7.40
CA CYS A 567 -15.81 -7.44 -7.35
C CYS A 567 -16.40 -7.39 -8.76
N TYR A 568 -15.89 -6.50 -9.63
CA TYR A 568 -16.40 -6.40 -11.00
C TYR A 568 -16.33 -7.74 -11.75
N SER A 569 -15.22 -8.48 -11.57
CA SER A 569 -15.02 -9.77 -12.24
C SER A 569 -15.92 -10.89 -11.70
N ILE A 570 -16.12 -10.95 -10.37
CA ILE A 570 -17.01 -11.94 -9.73
C ILE A 570 -18.48 -11.66 -10.05
N VAL A 571 -18.88 -10.38 -10.07
CA VAL A 571 -20.25 -9.97 -10.39
C VAL A 571 -20.67 -10.51 -11.76
N GLU A 572 -19.81 -10.46 -12.78
CA GLU A 572 -20.13 -11.00 -14.11
C GLU A 572 -20.46 -12.50 -14.05
N GLU A 573 -19.67 -13.28 -13.31
CA GLU A 573 -19.88 -14.72 -13.17
C GLU A 573 -21.16 -15.03 -12.37
N PHE A 574 -21.43 -14.26 -11.33
CA PHE A 574 -22.64 -14.42 -10.51
C PHE A 574 -23.90 -14.05 -11.29
N THR A 575 -23.83 -13.01 -12.14
CA THR A 575 -24.92 -12.68 -13.06
C THR A 575 -25.14 -13.78 -14.10
N THR A 576 -24.08 -14.44 -14.56
CA THR A 576 -24.19 -15.63 -15.44
C THR A 576 -24.89 -16.79 -14.72
N TYR A 577 -24.65 -16.98 -13.43
CA TYR A 577 -25.40 -17.94 -12.58
C TYR A 577 -26.88 -17.54 -12.34
N GLY A 578 -27.21 -16.25 -12.51
CA GLY A 578 -28.55 -15.70 -12.34
C GLY A 578 -28.77 -14.85 -11.08
N ILE A 579 -27.69 -14.43 -10.39
CA ILE A 579 -27.77 -13.45 -9.30
C ILE A 579 -27.87 -12.03 -9.87
N LYS A 580 -28.81 -11.24 -9.37
CA LYS A 580 -28.96 -9.83 -9.72
C LYS A 580 -28.37 -8.97 -8.60
N PHE A 581 -27.48 -8.05 -8.99
CA PHE A 581 -26.85 -7.15 -8.03
C PHE A 581 -27.48 -5.76 -8.05
N GLU A 582 -27.84 -5.27 -6.87
CA GLU A 582 -28.17 -3.87 -6.66
C GLU A 582 -26.94 -3.08 -6.22
N HIS A 583 -26.98 -1.76 -6.37
CA HIS A 583 -25.92 -0.84 -5.96
C HIS A 583 -24.57 -1.05 -6.68
N LEU A 584 -24.56 -1.57 -7.90
CA LEU A 584 -23.34 -1.84 -8.68
C LEU A 584 -22.41 -0.62 -8.82
N ASP A 585 -22.99 0.57 -8.96
CA ASP A 585 -22.23 1.81 -9.05
C ASP A 585 -21.71 2.35 -7.72
N ASP A 586 -21.89 1.63 -6.61
CA ASP A 586 -21.08 1.90 -5.42
C ASP A 586 -19.60 1.60 -5.69
N LEU A 587 -19.27 0.72 -6.65
CA LEU A 587 -17.90 0.60 -7.16
C LEU A 587 -17.51 1.84 -7.94
N THR A 588 -16.26 2.25 -7.78
CA THR A 588 -15.64 3.38 -8.48
C THR A 588 -14.90 2.91 -9.73
N CYS A 589 -14.47 3.86 -10.56
CA CYS A 589 -13.45 3.55 -11.56
C CYS A 589 -12.19 2.98 -10.90
N LEU A 590 -11.37 2.22 -11.63
CA LEU A 590 -10.09 1.75 -11.11
C LEU A 590 -9.06 2.88 -11.20
N PRO A 591 -8.47 3.36 -10.07
CA PRO A 591 -7.47 4.41 -10.09
C PRO A 591 -6.11 3.84 -10.47
N GLU A 592 -5.99 3.45 -11.73
CA GLU A 592 -4.80 2.89 -12.36
C GLU A 592 -4.31 3.77 -13.52
N TYR A 593 -3.16 3.43 -14.07
CA TYR A 593 -2.42 4.29 -14.98
C TYR A 593 -3.08 4.51 -16.34
N ARG A 594 -4.01 3.65 -16.80
CA ARG A 594 -4.74 3.85 -18.06
C ARG A 594 -5.84 4.88 -17.90
N ASN A 595 -6.67 4.78 -16.86
CA ASN A 595 -7.67 5.78 -16.51
C ASN A 595 -7.01 7.12 -16.10
N GLY A 596 -6.02 7.08 -15.23
CA GLY A 596 -5.30 8.29 -14.83
C GLY A 596 -4.49 8.90 -15.98
N GLY A 597 -3.95 8.05 -16.86
CA GLY A 597 -3.20 8.45 -18.04
C GLY A 597 -4.09 9.13 -19.08
N LEU A 598 -5.30 8.60 -19.31
CA LEU A 598 -6.32 9.24 -20.16
C LEU A 598 -6.55 10.70 -19.75
N LEU A 599 -6.69 10.96 -18.45
CA LEU A 599 -6.96 12.30 -17.93
C LEU A 599 -5.80 13.27 -18.15
N ILE A 600 -4.56 12.80 -18.03
CA ILE A 600 -3.37 13.60 -18.31
C ILE A 600 -3.22 13.84 -19.81
N ASP A 601 -3.36 12.77 -20.61
CA ASP A 601 -3.16 12.81 -22.06
C ASP A 601 -4.22 13.64 -22.80
N THR A 602 -5.43 13.75 -22.24
CA THR A 602 -6.49 14.64 -22.73
C THR A 602 -6.41 16.07 -22.17
N GLY A 603 -5.50 16.30 -21.22
CA GLY A 603 -5.28 17.59 -20.56
C GLY A 603 -6.31 17.94 -19.48
N VAL A 604 -7.14 16.99 -19.03
CA VAL A 604 -8.05 17.19 -17.89
C VAL A 604 -7.25 17.33 -16.59
N ILE A 605 -6.22 16.50 -16.40
CA ILE A 605 -5.23 16.66 -15.33
C ILE A 605 -4.00 17.34 -15.92
N VAL A 606 -3.54 18.42 -15.29
CA VAL A 606 -2.33 19.15 -15.68
C VAL A 606 -1.21 18.84 -14.68
N ILE A 607 -0.07 18.36 -15.17
CA ILE A 607 1.11 18.12 -14.34
C ILE A 607 1.76 19.47 -14.02
N LYS A 608 2.00 19.76 -12.72
CA LYS A 608 2.71 20.97 -12.28
C LYS A 608 4.23 20.81 -12.42
N ASP A 609 4.94 21.93 -12.53
CA ASP A 609 6.41 21.98 -12.67
C ASP A 609 7.19 21.35 -11.50
N THR A 610 6.50 21.09 -10.37
CA THR A 610 7.04 20.38 -9.21
C THR A 610 7.24 18.88 -9.45
N VAL A 611 6.71 18.35 -10.55
CA VAL A 611 6.75 16.91 -10.88
C VAL A 611 7.85 16.63 -11.91
N ASP A 612 8.75 15.72 -11.57
CA ASP A 612 9.76 15.18 -12.49
C ASP A 612 9.22 13.89 -13.13
N THR A 613 8.73 13.98 -14.37
CA THR A 613 8.14 12.84 -15.08
C THR A 613 9.15 11.77 -15.49
N ASP A 614 10.45 12.07 -15.44
CA ASP A 614 11.50 11.08 -15.69
C ASP A 614 11.76 10.19 -14.46
N MET A 615 11.40 10.66 -13.27
CA MET A 615 11.56 9.95 -12.02
C MET A 615 10.48 8.88 -11.81
N THR A 616 10.85 7.80 -11.12
CA THR A 616 9.92 6.73 -10.74
C THR A 616 9.42 6.94 -9.31
N TYR A 617 8.10 7.06 -9.14
CA TYR A 617 7.47 7.33 -7.86
C TYR A 617 6.89 6.06 -7.22
N HIS A 618 7.00 5.92 -5.90
CA HIS A 618 6.34 4.84 -5.17
C HIS A 618 4.81 5.02 -5.20
N VAL A 619 4.06 3.91 -5.32
CA VAL A 619 2.57 3.93 -5.35
C VAL A 619 1.93 4.67 -4.17
N GLY A 620 2.58 4.66 -3.01
CA GLY A 620 2.13 5.36 -1.80
C GLY A 620 2.69 6.76 -1.60
N SER A 621 3.41 7.31 -2.58
CA SER A 621 3.84 8.71 -2.53
C SER A 621 2.64 9.65 -2.66
N GLU A 622 2.72 10.83 -2.05
CA GLU A 622 1.62 11.80 -2.10
C GLU A 622 1.25 12.16 -3.54
N LEU A 623 2.23 12.28 -4.43
CA LEU A 623 2.00 12.49 -5.86
C LEU A 623 1.11 11.41 -6.48
N ILE A 624 1.42 10.12 -6.27
CA ILE A 624 0.61 9.04 -6.85
C ILE A 624 -0.76 8.96 -6.16
N VAL A 625 -0.85 9.23 -4.86
CA VAL A 625 -2.13 9.28 -4.14
C VAL A 625 -3.02 10.41 -4.67
N GLU A 626 -2.44 11.59 -4.91
CA GLU A 626 -3.13 12.75 -5.49
C GLU A 626 -3.67 12.42 -6.89
N TRP A 627 -2.82 11.86 -7.77
CA TRP A 627 -3.23 11.46 -9.12
C TRP A 627 -4.36 10.42 -9.12
N ARG A 628 -4.27 9.42 -8.25
CA ARG A 628 -5.27 8.36 -8.12
C ARG A 628 -6.60 8.87 -7.57
N ALA A 629 -6.57 9.77 -6.59
CA ALA A 629 -7.75 10.42 -6.04
C ALA A 629 -8.46 11.28 -7.09
N LEU A 630 -7.70 12.07 -7.86
CA LEU A 630 -8.24 12.83 -8.98
C LEU A 630 -8.83 11.91 -10.06
N THR A 631 -8.20 10.78 -10.34
CA THR A 631 -8.72 9.79 -11.29
C THR A 631 -10.11 9.29 -10.89
N VAL A 632 -10.32 8.92 -9.63
CA VAL A 632 -11.64 8.48 -9.14
C VAL A 632 -12.70 9.57 -9.33
N ALA A 633 -12.40 10.79 -8.88
CA ALA A 633 -13.38 11.88 -8.92
C ALA A 633 -13.72 12.32 -10.36
N LEU A 634 -12.72 12.44 -11.23
CA LEU A 634 -12.89 12.94 -12.59
C LEU A 634 -13.51 11.90 -13.53
N ILE A 635 -13.23 10.61 -13.33
CA ILE A 635 -13.90 9.57 -14.13
C ILE A 635 -15.37 9.45 -13.75
N ASP A 636 -15.76 9.67 -12.49
CA ASP A 636 -17.18 9.77 -12.11
C ASP A 636 -17.88 10.91 -12.89
N GLU A 637 -17.24 12.08 -13.01
CA GLU A 637 -17.76 13.21 -13.81
C GLU A 637 -17.81 12.87 -15.31
N ILE A 638 -16.74 12.32 -15.88
CA ILE A 638 -16.69 11.90 -17.29
C ILE A 638 -17.73 10.82 -17.60
N ALA A 639 -17.99 9.89 -16.68
CA ALA A 639 -18.99 8.84 -16.86
C ALA A 639 -20.39 9.43 -17.08
N ASP A 640 -20.73 10.52 -16.37
CA ASP A 640 -22.01 11.19 -16.55
C ASP A 640 -22.11 11.92 -17.90
N HIS A 641 -21.01 12.53 -18.37
CA HIS A 641 -20.94 13.10 -19.72
C HIS A 641 -21.04 12.02 -20.81
N VAL A 642 -20.39 10.86 -20.63
CA VAL A 642 -20.46 9.71 -21.55
C VAL A 642 -21.89 9.20 -21.64
N ARG A 643 -22.54 8.96 -20.49
CA ARG A 643 -23.95 8.52 -20.42
C ARG A 643 -24.90 9.49 -21.10
N LYS A 644 -24.73 10.80 -20.86
CA LYS A 644 -25.52 11.85 -21.52
C LYS A 644 -25.38 11.79 -23.04
N GLN A 645 -24.16 11.62 -23.56
CA GLN A 645 -23.91 11.52 -25.00
C GLN A 645 -24.42 10.22 -25.63
N LEU A 646 -24.49 9.13 -24.86
CA LEU A 646 -25.04 7.85 -25.29
C LEU A 646 -26.56 7.76 -25.10
N GLY A 647 -27.19 8.73 -24.44
CA GLY A 647 -28.61 8.68 -24.10
C GLY A 647 -28.95 7.54 -23.15
N LYS A 648 -28.05 7.22 -22.21
CA LYS A 648 -28.18 6.10 -21.26
C LYS A 648 -28.27 6.60 -19.83
N THR A 649 -29.09 5.93 -19.04
CA THR A 649 -29.10 6.10 -17.58
C THR A 649 -27.96 5.32 -16.93
N LYS A 650 -27.70 5.63 -15.66
CA LYS A 650 -26.73 4.92 -14.84
C LYS A 650 -27.04 3.42 -14.68
N ALA A 651 -28.32 3.05 -14.62
CA ALA A 651 -28.76 1.65 -14.57
C ALA A 651 -28.55 0.90 -15.91
N GLU A 652 -28.72 1.58 -17.03
CA GLU A 652 -28.53 0.98 -18.37
C GLU A 652 -27.07 0.91 -18.80
N PHE A 653 -26.23 1.82 -18.27
CA PHE A 653 -24.80 1.90 -18.59
C PHE A 653 -23.96 2.18 -17.33
N PRO A 654 -23.78 1.15 -16.47
CA PRO A 654 -23.05 1.28 -15.21
C PRO A 654 -21.56 1.58 -15.41
N MET A 655 -20.88 1.99 -14.33
CA MET A 655 -19.45 2.35 -14.33
C MET A 655 -18.57 1.26 -14.95
N SER A 656 -18.86 -0.01 -14.72
CA SER A 656 -18.16 -1.14 -15.33
C SER A 656 -18.17 -1.11 -16.87
N GLN A 657 -19.26 -0.69 -17.50
CA GLN A 657 -19.33 -0.56 -18.97
C GLN A 657 -18.62 0.70 -19.46
N VAL A 658 -18.68 1.80 -18.68
CA VAL A 658 -17.90 3.02 -18.95
C VAL A 658 -16.40 2.72 -18.95
N LEU A 659 -15.94 1.82 -18.07
CA LEU A 659 -14.54 1.39 -18.02
C LEU A 659 -14.13 0.55 -19.23
N GLU A 660 -14.81 -0.58 -19.49
CA GLU A 660 -14.36 -1.64 -20.41
C GLU A 660 -14.16 -1.16 -21.85
N GLY A 661 -15.25 -0.68 -22.47
CA GLY A 661 -15.23 -0.15 -23.84
C GLY A 661 -14.82 1.31 -23.90
N GLY A 662 -14.80 2.00 -22.76
CA GLY A 662 -14.58 3.43 -22.65
C GLY A 662 -13.22 3.79 -22.08
N THR A 663 -13.18 4.29 -20.84
CA THR A 663 -12.03 5.04 -20.30
C THR A 663 -10.74 4.21 -20.26
N TRP A 664 -10.82 2.93 -19.89
CA TRP A 664 -9.65 2.06 -19.80
C TRP A 664 -9.04 1.76 -21.18
N ARG A 665 -9.90 1.53 -22.18
CA ARG A 665 -9.48 1.27 -23.57
C ARG A 665 -9.03 2.54 -24.27
N ALA A 666 -9.76 3.63 -24.10
CA ALA A 666 -9.42 4.95 -24.65
C ALA A 666 -8.06 5.43 -24.10
N GLY A 667 -7.83 5.30 -22.80
CA GLY A 667 -6.55 5.62 -22.17
C GLY A 667 -5.40 4.80 -22.73
N ARG A 668 -5.62 3.51 -22.97
CA ARG A 668 -4.62 2.64 -23.62
C ARG A 668 -4.34 3.09 -25.06
N GLU A 669 -5.36 3.27 -25.89
CA GLU A 669 -5.20 3.67 -27.29
C GLU A 669 -4.49 5.03 -27.40
N LEU A 670 -4.87 5.99 -26.55
CA LEU A 670 -4.26 7.31 -26.54
C LEU A 670 -2.80 7.26 -26.06
N ALA A 671 -2.48 6.46 -25.04
CA ALA A 671 -1.11 6.27 -24.60
C ALA A 671 -0.21 5.73 -25.73
N PHE A 672 -0.68 4.77 -26.53
CA PHE A 672 0.08 4.27 -27.70
C PHE A 672 0.21 5.29 -28.83
N LYS A 673 -0.80 6.15 -29.03
CA LYS A 673 -0.72 7.25 -30.01
C LYS A 673 0.33 8.29 -29.61
N LEU A 674 0.44 8.60 -28.31
CA LEU A 674 1.34 9.64 -27.81
C LEU A 674 2.75 9.13 -27.51
N ARG A 675 2.88 7.85 -27.12
CA ARG A 675 4.13 7.24 -26.68
C ARG A 675 4.27 5.85 -27.30
N PRO A 676 5.33 5.58 -28.10
CA PRO A 676 5.50 4.30 -28.80
C PRO A 676 5.49 3.06 -27.89
N SER A 677 5.95 3.19 -26.64
CA SER A 677 5.96 2.11 -25.65
C SER A 677 4.58 1.85 -25.00
N GLY A 678 3.61 2.75 -25.18
CA GLY A 678 2.36 2.76 -24.42
C GLY A 678 2.55 2.97 -22.92
N ALA A 679 3.72 3.48 -22.50
CA ALA A 679 4.03 3.74 -21.10
C ALA A 679 3.11 4.84 -20.53
N PRO A 680 2.80 4.77 -19.23
CA PRO A 680 2.03 5.83 -18.58
C PRO A 680 2.82 7.15 -18.51
N PRO A 681 2.13 8.30 -18.38
CA PRO A 681 2.78 9.61 -18.32
C PRO A 681 3.63 9.82 -17.06
N ILE A 682 3.38 9.05 -16.00
CA ILE A 682 4.16 9.04 -14.76
C ILE A 682 4.62 7.62 -14.46
N LYS A 683 5.92 7.44 -14.20
CA LYS A 683 6.51 6.14 -13.87
C LYS A 683 6.19 5.76 -12.43
N ILE A 684 5.58 4.59 -12.23
CA ILE A 684 5.19 4.08 -10.91
C ILE A 684 6.01 2.85 -10.54
N ARG A 685 6.54 2.83 -9.32
CA ARG A 685 7.07 1.63 -8.65
C ARG A 685 5.99 0.99 -7.79
N SER A 686 5.52 -0.18 -8.22
CA SER A 686 4.63 -1.08 -7.48
C SER A 686 5.44 -2.23 -6.88
N ASP A 687 5.05 -2.71 -5.69
CA ASP A 687 5.62 -3.90 -5.05
C ASP A 687 4.97 -5.21 -5.52
N GLY A 688 4.06 -5.14 -6.50
CA GLY A 688 3.31 -6.31 -6.96
C GLY A 688 2.13 -6.68 -6.06
N THR A 689 1.66 -5.79 -5.19
CA THR A 689 0.52 -6.06 -4.29
C THR A 689 -0.62 -5.04 -4.35
N VAL A 690 -0.46 -3.89 -5.02
CA VAL A 690 -1.46 -2.82 -4.97
C VAL A 690 -1.79 -2.19 -6.31
N PHE A 691 -0.82 -2.17 -7.24
CA PHE A 691 -0.94 -1.43 -8.48
C PHE A 691 -0.60 -2.27 -9.68
#